data_AF-A0A535GCA9-F1
#
_entry.id   AF-A0A535GCA9-F1
#
_cell.length_a   1.000
_cell.length_b   1.000
_cell.length_c   1.000
_cell.angle_alpha   90.00
_cell.angle_beta   90.00
_cell.angle_gamma   90.00
#
_symmetry.space_group_name_H-M   'P 1'
#
loop_
_entity.id
_entity.type
_entity.pdbx_description
1 polymer ?
#
loop_
_entity_poly.entity_id
_entity_poly.type
_entity_poly.pdbx_seq_one_letter_code
_entity_poly.pdbx_strand_id
1 'polypeptide(L)'
;MKRPNRLLGRIARRDLASGQARAPATDIGSPEVLAALERDELMLHFQPIVDLRSGECRRAEALVRWLHPRVGSIGARWIVELAEREGVLPALMRWAIARAERQRAEWALAGLEIAPSINLAGVEIDDDALAIRAALHDCAARPSGYTFDVPASIQADRNVALERLRALGRTGARVALDGVEESDLPSRTVAMHLDEIKIARSLILRAASDGMAATGVRRIIEAARDRGLVTVAIGVEDAATARFLRAAGCDLAQGFYMSRPLANAEVARWHGWIARLALSGTAAVSGYLGPIRPASDAPPVTRAASMPLAGPSCCVLPATATPRDLGIALVTFDAGGSAVVAEASLAKADVARVTDAVSRDVIAIQRSLGVPFSHAPTVYVLATRASFAFALQRGFGQPATGAGALASSNGGVAFPSEGAVLINYENVKGDASLAIVRHELAHLLAHQIAGPDADLPAWFDEGLATLLEREVSSDAVQDERSRSATMTLLRRGDASLQDLSSARDWTIRNAALGGGGYTLAAAGVQVLREDLGTTGITSLLQRTRSVGFAQAFGEATGGSVTDFTNAFPGRFAVAHGALQLVQVPSGDAVKWAVAGLGANAKAQVTIDGRSYHLAFEVTADRDGMYSAMFGGTASPGAYTITVVGASGSASTNVVIGGH
;
A
#
# COMPACT_ATOMS: atom_id res chain seq x y z
N MET A 1 49.46 -15.49 20.13
CA MET A 1 48.25 -15.09 20.91
C MET A 1 47.18 -14.65 19.92
N LYS A 2 46.24 -15.53 19.57
CA LYS A 2 44.82 -15.57 20.02
C LYS A 2 44.03 -14.26 19.79
N ARG A 3 42.99 -14.39 18.96
CA ARG A 3 41.94 -13.41 18.60
C ARG A 3 41.14 -12.94 19.82
N PRO A 4 40.47 -11.78 19.71
CA PRO A 4 39.02 -11.84 19.52
C PRO A 4 38.51 -10.72 18.60
N ASN A 5 38.38 -10.97 17.30
CA ASN A 5 37.58 -10.10 16.41
C ASN A 5 36.75 -10.87 15.38
N ARG A 6 36.53 -12.17 15.63
CA ARG A 6 35.64 -13.04 14.84
C ARG A 6 34.21 -13.14 15.40
N LEU A 7 33.89 -12.37 16.46
CA LEU A 7 32.54 -12.31 17.05
C LEU A 7 31.74 -11.09 16.56
N LEU A 8 32.37 -9.92 16.37
CA LEU A 8 31.72 -8.73 15.78
C LEU A 8 31.41 -8.88 14.28
N GLY A 9 32.25 -9.61 13.55
CA GLY A 9 31.99 -10.02 12.16
C GLY A 9 30.84 -11.04 11.99
N ARG A 10 30.27 -11.57 13.08
CA ARG A 10 29.05 -12.41 13.06
C ARG A 10 27.78 -11.64 13.48
N ILE A 11 27.91 -10.42 13.99
CA ILE A 11 26.77 -9.60 14.42
C ILE A 11 26.46 -8.48 13.40
N ALA A 12 27.45 -8.02 12.62
CA ALA A 12 27.24 -7.01 11.57
C ALA A 12 26.92 -7.57 10.15
N ARG A 13 26.52 -8.85 10.04
CA ARG A 13 26.05 -9.49 8.80
C ARG A 13 24.60 -9.95 8.88
N ARG A 14 23.76 -9.32 9.72
CA ARG A 14 22.39 -9.82 9.95
C ARG A 14 21.24 -8.97 9.43
N ASP A 15 21.41 -7.71 9.05
CA ASP A 15 20.26 -6.88 8.62
C ASP A 15 20.37 -6.24 7.23
N LEU A 16 20.99 -6.93 6.28
CA LEU A 16 20.84 -6.63 4.84
C LEU A 16 20.44 -7.90 4.08
N ALA A 17 19.19 -8.31 4.27
CA ALA A 17 18.49 -9.24 3.42
C ALA A 17 17.07 -8.69 3.22
N SER A 18 16.83 -8.07 2.07
CA SER A 18 15.46 -7.92 1.58
C SER A 18 14.89 -9.32 1.36
N GLY A 19 14.11 -9.81 2.34
CA GLY A 19 13.31 -11.02 2.31
C GLY A 19 13.93 -12.22 1.60
N GLN A 20 14.61 -13.09 2.35
CA GLN A 20 14.71 -14.49 1.94
C GLN A 20 13.30 -15.04 1.75
N ALA A 21 12.87 -15.25 0.51
CA ALA A 21 11.81 -16.20 0.21
C ALA A 21 12.30 -17.57 0.71
N ARG A 22 11.69 -18.05 1.78
CA ARG A 22 11.98 -19.33 2.39
C ARG A 22 11.65 -20.42 1.36
N ALA A 23 12.58 -21.33 1.09
CA ALA A 23 12.28 -22.53 0.33
C ALA A 23 11.19 -23.34 1.08
N PRO A 24 10.13 -23.81 0.41
CA PRO A 24 9.28 -24.83 1.00
C PRO A 24 10.09 -26.11 1.23
N ALA A 25 9.91 -26.73 2.39
CA ALA A 25 10.46 -28.05 2.71
C ALA A 25 9.58 -29.19 2.14
N THR A 26 8.99 -28.98 0.96
CA THR A 26 8.04 -29.89 0.33
C THR A 26 8.32 -29.99 -1.15
N ASP A 27 8.25 -31.23 -1.65
CA ASP A 27 8.53 -31.63 -3.04
C ASP A 27 7.40 -31.14 -3.96
N ILE A 28 7.50 -29.89 -4.43
CA ILE A 28 6.60 -29.33 -5.45
C ILE A 28 7.18 -29.71 -6.82
N GLY A 29 6.43 -30.47 -7.61
CA GLY A 29 6.82 -30.95 -8.95
C GLY A 29 5.90 -30.48 -10.07
N SER A 30 6.21 -30.87 -11.31
CA SER A 30 5.48 -30.51 -12.55
C SER A 30 3.94 -30.60 -12.48
N PRO A 31 3.30 -31.63 -11.87
CA PRO A 31 1.84 -31.73 -11.87
C PRO A 31 1.18 -30.63 -11.03
N GLU A 32 1.87 -30.13 -10.01
CA GLU A 32 1.34 -29.08 -9.12
C GLU A 32 1.44 -27.69 -9.78
N VAL A 33 2.49 -27.42 -10.56
CA VAL A 33 2.58 -26.18 -11.36
C VAL A 33 1.54 -26.18 -12.48
N LEU A 34 1.38 -27.29 -13.20
CA LEU A 34 0.36 -27.39 -14.25
C LEU A 34 -1.05 -27.26 -13.67
N ALA A 35 -1.31 -27.91 -12.54
CA ALA A 35 -2.58 -27.74 -11.84
C ALA A 35 -2.80 -26.29 -11.38
N ALA A 36 -1.76 -25.60 -10.91
CA ALA A 36 -1.86 -24.19 -10.51
C ALA A 36 -2.22 -23.25 -11.68
N LEU A 37 -1.83 -23.58 -12.91
CA LEU A 37 -2.21 -22.83 -14.12
C LEU A 37 -3.72 -22.92 -14.40
N GLU A 38 -4.34 -24.04 -14.05
CA GLU A 38 -5.78 -24.30 -14.25
C GLU A 38 -6.64 -23.88 -13.04
N ARG A 39 -6.06 -23.83 -11.83
CA ARG A 39 -6.78 -23.60 -10.57
C ARG A 39 -6.81 -22.14 -10.10
N ASP A 40 -6.48 -21.18 -10.96
CA ASP A 40 -6.39 -19.75 -10.61
C ASP A 40 -5.48 -19.44 -9.39
N GLU A 41 -4.53 -20.33 -9.08
CA GLU A 41 -3.58 -20.14 -7.97
C GLU A 41 -2.43 -19.20 -8.36
N LEU A 42 -2.14 -19.14 -9.66
CA LEU A 42 -1.21 -18.19 -10.26
C LEU A 42 -1.95 -16.90 -10.60
N MET A 43 -1.29 -15.77 -10.38
CA MET A 43 -1.77 -14.45 -10.78
C MET A 43 -0.62 -13.57 -11.23
N LEU A 44 -0.95 -12.54 -12.01
CA LEU A 44 0.01 -11.51 -12.38
C LEU A 44 -0.14 -10.32 -11.44
N HIS A 45 0.97 -9.84 -10.92
CA HIS A 45 1.06 -8.46 -10.44
C HIS A 45 1.73 -7.63 -11.52
N PHE A 46 1.42 -6.34 -11.58
CA PHE A 46 1.94 -5.44 -12.59
C PHE A 46 2.74 -4.34 -11.92
N GLN A 47 4.02 -4.24 -12.25
CA GLN A 47 4.86 -3.14 -11.77
C GLN A 47 4.97 -2.06 -12.86
N PRO A 48 4.45 -0.85 -12.61
CA PRO A 48 4.50 0.23 -13.58
C PRO A 48 5.92 0.65 -13.99
N ILE A 49 6.06 0.97 -15.29
CA ILE A 49 7.24 1.54 -15.93
C ILE A 49 6.84 2.93 -16.44
N VAL A 50 7.49 3.94 -15.87
CA VAL A 50 7.09 5.34 -16.00
C VAL A 50 8.06 6.09 -16.90
N ASP A 51 7.51 6.94 -17.77
CA ASP A 51 8.29 7.90 -18.54
C ASP A 51 8.85 9.00 -17.64
N LEU A 52 10.18 9.14 -17.61
CA LEU A 52 10.85 10.08 -16.72
C LEU A 52 10.65 11.56 -17.14
N ARG A 53 10.19 11.81 -18.37
CA ARG A 53 9.93 13.15 -18.90
C ARG A 53 8.48 13.56 -18.68
N SER A 54 7.52 12.74 -19.12
CA SER A 54 6.09 13.05 -19.00
C SER A 54 5.49 12.63 -17.66
N GLY A 55 6.13 11.70 -16.95
CA GLY A 55 5.60 11.09 -15.74
C GLY A 55 4.52 10.04 -16.01
N GLU A 56 4.13 9.81 -17.26
CA GLU A 56 3.06 8.86 -17.58
C GLU A 56 3.54 7.42 -17.53
N CYS A 57 2.65 6.52 -17.12
CA CYS A 57 2.91 5.09 -17.21
C CYS A 57 2.52 4.57 -18.59
N ARG A 58 3.52 4.16 -19.36
CA ARG A 58 3.30 3.61 -20.71
C ARG A 58 3.35 2.09 -20.73
N ARG A 59 4.01 1.47 -19.74
CA ARG A 59 4.16 0.01 -19.65
C ARG A 59 4.07 -0.49 -18.22
N ALA A 60 3.80 -1.77 -18.04
CA ALA A 60 3.86 -2.42 -16.75
C ALA A 60 4.46 -3.83 -16.87
N GLU A 61 5.45 -4.14 -16.06
CA GLU A 61 6.05 -5.47 -16.01
C GLU A 61 5.09 -6.45 -15.33
N ALA A 62 4.77 -7.54 -16.01
CA ALA A 62 3.98 -8.64 -15.52
C ALA A 62 4.85 -9.59 -14.68
N LEU A 63 4.56 -9.65 -13.39
CA LEU A 63 5.29 -10.41 -12.40
C LEU A 63 4.40 -11.52 -11.85
N VAL A 64 4.72 -12.77 -12.22
CA VAL A 64 3.98 -13.93 -11.73
C VAL A 64 4.09 -14.08 -10.22
N ARG A 65 2.96 -14.38 -9.59
CA ARG A 65 2.82 -14.69 -8.17
C ARG A 65 2.00 -15.96 -8.07
N TRP A 66 2.42 -16.90 -7.24
CA TRP A 66 1.66 -18.10 -6.96
C TRP A 66 1.19 -18.03 -5.51
N LEU A 67 -0.12 -17.93 -5.32
CA LEU A 67 -0.73 -18.13 -4.02
C LEU A 67 -0.89 -19.62 -3.80
N HIS A 68 0.21 -20.29 -3.44
CA HIS A 68 0.19 -21.72 -3.25
C HIS A 68 -0.64 -22.05 -1.99
N PRO A 69 -1.63 -22.95 -2.07
CA PRO A 69 -2.54 -23.25 -0.97
C PRO A 69 -1.87 -23.78 0.32
N ARG A 70 -0.66 -24.33 0.23
CA ARG A 70 0.09 -24.89 1.36
C ARG A 70 1.31 -24.06 1.76
N VAL A 71 1.94 -23.39 0.80
CA VAL A 71 3.23 -22.68 0.99
C VAL A 71 3.03 -21.16 1.12
N GLY A 72 1.84 -20.65 0.80
CA GLY A 72 1.58 -19.22 0.74
C GLY A 72 2.13 -18.59 -0.53
N SER A 73 2.44 -17.29 -0.49
CA SER A 73 2.90 -16.58 -1.68
C SER A 73 4.30 -17.01 -2.08
N ILE A 74 4.42 -17.62 -3.25
CA ILE A 74 5.67 -17.94 -3.90
C ILE A 74 5.96 -16.84 -4.93
N GLY A 75 7.17 -16.29 -4.87
CA GLY A 75 7.63 -15.23 -5.78
C GLY A 75 8.05 -15.76 -7.14
N ALA A 76 8.09 -14.86 -8.13
CA ALA A 76 8.39 -15.20 -9.52
C ALA A 76 9.65 -16.05 -9.72
N ARG A 77 10.74 -15.73 -9.01
CA ARG A 77 12.01 -16.46 -9.11
C ARG A 77 11.84 -17.97 -8.91
N TRP A 78 11.18 -18.37 -7.83
CA TRP A 78 10.97 -19.79 -7.50
C TRP A 78 10.04 -20.48 -8.49
N ILE A 79 9.01 -19.78 -8.96
CA ILE A 79 8.05 -20.32 -9.95
C ILE A 79 8.76 -20.60 -11.27
N VAL A 80 9.63 -19.68 -11.71
CA VAL A 80 10.41 -19.82 -12.95
C VAL A 80 11.45 -20.93 -12.82
N GLU A 81 12.25 -20.94 -11.74
CA GLU A 81 13.25 -22.01 -11.48
C GLU A 81 12.59 -23.39 -11.42
N LEU A 82 11.40 -23.48 -10.83
CA LEU A 82 10.61 -24.70 -10.80
C LEU A 82 10.09 -25.06 -12.19
N ALA A 83 9.47 -24.12 -12.91
CA ALA A 83 8.92 -24.38 -14.24
C ALA A 83 9.99 -24.81 -15.25
N GLU A 84 11.21 -24.28 -15.11
CA GLU A 84 12.38 -24.65 -15.90
C GLU A 84 12.84 -26.07 -15.57
N ARG A 85 13.06 -26.39 -14.29
CA ARG A 85 13.44 -27.73 -13.83
C ARG A 85 12.43 -28.81 -14.26
N GLU A 86 11.15 -28.45 -14.25
CA GLU A 86 10.03 -29.34 -14.51
C GLU A 86 9.58 -29.36 -15.98
N GLY A 87 10.22 -28.59 -16.86
CA GLY A 87 9.90 -28.57 -18.30
C GLY A 87 8.54 -27.97 -18.67
N VAL A 88 7.95 -27.15 -17.80
CA VAL A 88 6.61 -26.54 -17.96
C VAL A 88 6.64 -25.04 -18.27
N LEU A 89 7.83 -24.49 -18.52
CA LEU A 89 8.04 -23.09 -18.86
C LEU A 89 7.20 -22.61 -20.06
N PRO A 90 7.03 -23.39 -21.16
CA PRO A 90 6.15 -22.98 -22.26
C PRO A 90 4.68 -22.84 -21.85
N ALA A 91 4.19 -23.70 -20.94
CA ALA A 91 2.81 -23.62 -20.44
C ALA A 91 2.61 -22.38 -19.55
N LEU A 92 3.57 -22.11 -18.66
CA LEU A 92 3.59 -20.89 -17.84
C LEU A 92 3.63 -19.62 -18.69
N MET A 93 4.42 -19.63 -19.77
CA MET A 93 4.53 -18.52 -20.70
C MET A 93 3.19 -18.24 -21.42
N ARG A 94 2.57 -19.29 -21.98
CA ARG A 94 1.25 -19.16 -22.64
C ARG A 94 0.20 -18.60 -21.67
N TRP A 95 0.17 -19.12 -20.46
CA TRP A 95 -0.73 -18.64 -19.41
C TRP A 95 -0.48 -17.16 -19.07
N ALA A 96 0.78 -16.75 -18.91
CA ALA A 96 1.14 -15.37 -18.59
C ALA A 96 0.72 -14.41 -19.72
N ILE A 97 0.95 -14.77 -20.99
CA ILE A 97 0.53 -13.99 -22.15
C ILE A 97 -1.00 -13.84 -22.18
N ALA A 98 -1.74 -14.94 -22.01
CA ALA A 98 -3.20 -14.90 -22.00
C ALA A 98 -3.75 -13.99 -20.88
N ARG A 99 -3.17 -14.08 -19.68
CA ARG A 99 -3.59 -13.26 -18.53
C ARG A 99 -3.21 -11.79 -18.69
N ALA A 100 -2.06 -11.51 -19.28
CA ALA A 100 -1.63 -10.16 -19.62
C ALA A 100 -2.50 -9.53 -20.71
N GLU A 101 -2.94 -10.28 -21.72
CA GLU A 101 -3.86 -9.80 -22.77
C GLU A 101 -5.21 -9.42 -22.20
N ARG A 102 -5.76 -10.28 -21.34
CA ARG A 102 -7.01 -9.96 -20.64
C ARG A 102 -6.88 -8.67 -19.84
N GLN A 103 -5.77 -8.50 -19.11
CA GLN A 103 -5.54 -7.28 -18.35
C GLN A 103 -5.37 -6.05 -19.25
N ARG A 104 -4.63 -6.17 -20.35
CA ARG A 104 -4.43 -5.10 -21.33
C ARG A 104 -5.75 -4.67 -21.96
N ALA A 105 -6.64 -5.63 -22.27
CA ALA A 105 -7.98 -5.36 -22.77
C ALA A 105 -8.83 -4.61 -21.73
N GLU A 106 -8.77 -5.01 -20.46
CA GLU A 106 -9.43 -4.30 -19.35
C GLU A 106 -8.92 -2.86 -19.21
N TRP A 107 -7.61 -2.63 -19.33
CA TRP A 107 -7.04 -1.29 -19.34
C TRP A 107 -7.51 -0.47 -20.55
N ALA A 108 -7.54 -1.06 -21.74
CA ALA A 108 -8.02 -0.39 -22.94
C ALA A 108 -9.49 0.02 -22.83
N LEU A 109 -10.36 -0.84 -22.26
CA LEU A 109 -11.76 -0.50 -21.97
C LEU A 109 -11.90 0.64 -20.95
N ALA A 110 -10.93 0.77 -20.04
CA ALA A 110 -10.84 1.89 -19.10
C ALA A 110 -10.17 3.15 -19.70
N GLY A 111 -9.85 3.16 -21.00
CA GLY A 111 -9.19 4.27 -21.69
C GLY A 111 -7.68 4.39 -21.39
N LEU A 112 -7.06 3.32 -20.90
CA LEU A 112 -5.65 3.27 -20.54
C LEU A 112 -4.85 2.50 -21.60
N GLU A 113 -3.87 3.17 -22.21
CA GLU A 113 -2.94 2.55 -23.17
C GLU A 113 -1.65 2.09 -22.47
N ILE A 114 -1.76 1.05 -21.64
CA ILE A 114 -0.62 0.45 -20.93
C ILE A 114 -0.27 -0.89 -21.59
N ALA A 115 0.98 -1.05 -22.00
CA ALA A 115 1.49 -2.30 -22.58
C ALA A 115 2.16 -3.20 -21.52
N PRO A 116 1.78 -4.48 -21.41
CA PRO A 116 2.48 -5.45 -20.57
C PRO A 116 3.92 -5.74 -21.06
N SER A 117 4.83 -5.94 -20.11
CA SER A 117 6.21 -6.40 -20.32
C SER A 117 6.38 -7.75 -19.63
N ILE A 118 6.77 -8.80 -20.36
CA ILE A 118 6.80 -10.20 -19.91
C ILE A 118 8.22 -10.75 -19.97
N ASN A 119 8.70 -11.29 -18.86
CA ASN A 119 10.03 -11.92 -18.78
C ASN A 119 10.07 -13.28 -19.48
N LEU A 120 11.03 -13.46 -20.38
CA LEU A 120 11.37 -14.73 -21.01
C LEU A 120 12.60 -15.32 -20.31
N ALA A 121 12.40 -16.35 -19.48
CA ALA A 121 13.49 -17.05 -18.81
C ALA A 121 14.14 -18.09 -19.74
N GLY A 122 15.46 -18.27 -19.64
CA GLY A 122 16.17 -19.48 -20.12
C GLY A 122 15.92 -19.88 -21.58
N VAL A 123 15.72 -18.92 -22.48
CA VAL A 123 15.01 -19.20 -23.74
C VAL A 123 15.80 -20.10 -24.70
N GLU A 124 15.27 -21.28 -25.02
CA GLU A 124 15.56 -22.04 -26.24
C GLU A 124 14.56 -21.56 -27.32
N ILE A 125 14.84 -20.38 -27.91
CA ILE A 125 13.83 -19.54 -28.61
C ILE A 125 13.21 -20.19 -29.85
N ASP A 126 13.75 -21.28 -30.37
CA ASP A 126 13.29 -21.83 -31.65
C ASP A 126 11.88 -22.43 -31.53
N ASP A 127 11.58 -23.21 -30.48
CA ASP A 127 10.23 -23.73 -30.21
C ASP A 127 9.34 -22.69 -29.48
N ASP A 128 9.95 -21.80 -28.69
CA ASP A 128 9.23 -20.79 -27.91
C ASP A 128 8.68 -19.63 -28.75
N ALA A 129 9.35 -19.19 -29.82
CA ALA A 129 8.82 -18.13 -30.67
C ALA A 129 7.55 -18.55 -31.42
N LEU A 130 7.45 -19.83 -31.81
CA LEU A 130 6.23 -20.41 -32.36
C LEU A 130 5.13 -20.46 -31.29
N ALA A 131 5.46 -20.88 -30.06
CA ALA A 131 4.53 -20.92 -28.94
C ALA A 131 4.04 -19.54 -28.51
N ILE A 132 4.91 -18.52 -28.51
CA ILE A 132 4.56 -17.11 -28.25
C ILE A 132 3.62 -16.61 -29.35
N ARG A 133 3.94 -16.86 -30.61
CA ARG A 133 3.08 -16.47 -31.74
C ARG A 133 1.72 -17.16 -31.67
N ALA A 134 1.68 -18.44 -31.34
CA ALA A 134 0.44 -19.18 -31.11
C ALA A 134 -0.36 -18.58 -29.95
N ALA A 135 0.28 -18.31 -28.81
CA ALA A 135 -0.37 -17.70 -27.64
C ALA A 135 -0.96 -16.32 -27.94
N LEU A 136 -0.20 -15.47 -28.64
CA LEU A 136 -0.67 -14.14 -29.07
C LEU A 136 -1.84 -14.27 -30.05
N HIS A 137 -1.78 -15.22 -30.98
CA HIS A 137 -2.86 -15.50 -31.92
C HIS A 137 -4.13 -16.00 -31.22
N ASP A 138 -4.00 -16.98 -30.32
CA ASP A 138 -5.12 -17.60 -29.58
C ASP A 138 -5.86 -16.59 -28.71
N CYS A 139 -5.16 -15.57 -28.23
CA CYS A 139 -5.74 -14.50 -27.41
C CYS A 139 -6.20 -13.27 -28.23
N ALA A 140 -6.12 -13.32 -29.57
CA ALA A 140 -6.35 -12.19 -30.46
C ALA A 140 -5.56 -10.92 -30.05
N ALA A 141 -4.38 -11.13 -29.47
CA ALA A 141 -3.55 -10.07 -28.92
C ALA A 141 -2.91 -9.27 -30.06
N ARG A 142 -2.85 -7.94 -29.92
CA ARG A 142 -2.08 -7.09 -30.84
C ARG A 142 -0.60 -7.20 -30.44
N PRO A 143 0.29 -7.82 -31.25
CA PRO A 143 1.66 -8.11 -30.80
C PRO A 143 2.46 -6.86 -30.42
N SER A 144 2.24 -5.74 -31.13
CA SER A 144 2.87 -4.46 -30.83
C SER A 144 2.49 -3.87 -29.46
N GLY A 145 1.52 -4.46 -28.76
CA GLY A 145 1.12 -4.11 -27.40
C GLY A 145 1.90 -4.80 -26.29
N TYR A 146 3.00 -5.49 -26.63
CA TYR A 146 3.83 -6.26 -25.69
C TYR A 146 5.31 -5.92 -25.81
N THR A 147 6.01 -6.05 -24.69
CA THR A 147 7.47 -6.13 -24.62
C THR A 147 7.86 -7.48 -24.02
N PHE A 148 8.77 -8.20 -24.66
CA PHE A 148 9.39 -9.39 -24.10
C PHE A 148 10.78 -9.06 -23.57
N ASP A 149 11.01 -9.35 -22.30
CA ASP A 149 12.28 -9.09 -21.65
C ASP A 149 13.14 -10.37 -21.70
N VAL A 150 14.29 -10.30 -22.38
CA VAL A 150 15.26 -11.39 -22.48
C VAL A 150 16.48 -11.07 -21.62
N PRO A 151 17.07 -12.04 -20.91
CA PRO A 151 18.22 -11.77 -20.06
C PRO A 151 19.44 -11.34 -20.90
N ALA A 152 20.29 -10.46 -20.35
CA ALA A 152 21.53 -10.01 -20.99
C ALA A 152 22.44 -11.16 -21.45
N SER A 153 22.39 -12.30 -20.76
CA SER A 153 23.12 -13.53 -21.08
C SER A 153 22.77 -14.16 -22.43
N ILE A 154 21.64 -13.78 -23.06
CA ILE A 154 21.30 -14.21 -24.42
C ILE A 154 22.41 -13.89 -25.43
N GLN A 155 23.23 -12.89 -25.14
CA GLN A 155 24.31 -12.42 -26.00
C GLN A 155 25.60 -13.24 -25.92
N ALA A 156 25.64 -14.29 -25.09
CA ALA A 156 26.83 -15.12 -24.90
C ALA A 156 27.35 -15.73 -26.22
N ASP A 157 26.44 -16.14 -27.11
CA ASP A 157 26.76 -16.48 -28.51
C ASP A 157 26.00 -15.53 -29.44
N ARG A 158 26.76 -14.75 -30.22
CA ARG A 158 26.19 -13.73 -31.11
C ARG A 158 25.31 -14.32 -32.21
N ASN A 159 25.66 -15.45 -32.81
CA ASN A 159 24.89 -16.01 -33.92
C ASN A 159 23.56 -16.55 -33.40
N VAL A 160 23.61 -17.27 -32.29
CA VAL A 160 22.45 -17.78 -31.58
C VAL A 160 21.56 -16.61 -31.12
N ALA A 161 22.13 -15.56 -30.51
CA ALA A 161 21.37 -14.37 -30.13
C ALA A 161 20.62 -13.74 -31.32
N LEU A 162 21.26 -13.59 -32.48
CA LEU A 162 20.64 -12.98 -33.66
C LEU A 162 19.48 -13.81 -34.21
N GLU A 163 19.62 -15.12 -34.29
CA GLU A 163 18.56 -16.03 -34.73
C GLU A 163 17.33 -15.91 -33.82
N ARG A 164 17.57 -15.99 -32.53
CA ARG A 164 16.60 -15.91 -31.45
C ARG A 164 15.85 -14.57 -31.43
N LEU A 165 16.58 -13.46 -31.45
CA LEU A 165 15.98 -12.11 -31.49
C LEU A 165 15.19 -11.86 -32.78
N ARG A 166 15.63 -12.41 -33.93
CA ARG A 166 14.85 -12.35 -35.17
C ARG A 166 13.55 -13.14 -35.06
N ALA A 167 13.58 -14.32 -34.43
CA ALA A 167 12.38 -15.11 -34.21
C ALA A 167 11.36 -14.36 -33.34
N LEU A 168 11.81 -13.72 -32.26
CA LEU A 168 10.98 -12.85 -31.42
C LEU A 168 10.47 -11.63 -32.20
N GLY A 169 11.33 -10.95 -32.96
CA GLY A 169 10.92 -9.79 -33.77
C GLY A 169 9.85 -10.12 -34.82
N ARG A 170 9.86 -11.34 -35.39
CA ARG A 170 8.81 -11.80 -36.31
C ARG A 170 7.44 -11.97 -35.65
N THR A 171 7.36 -12.02 -34.33
CA THR A 171 6.06 -12.00 -33.62
C THR A 171 5.39 -10.63 -33.71
N GLY A 172 6.15 -9.56 -33.95
CA GLY A 172 5.67 -8.17 -33.94
C GLY A 172 5.62 -7.53 -32.55
N ALA A 173 6.07 -8.23 -31.51
CA ALA A 173 6.27 -7.68 -30.18
C ALA A 173 7.63 -6.96 -30.06
N ARG A 174 7.72 -6.04 -29.09
CA ARG A 174 8.98 -5.39 -28.74
C ARG A 174 9.88 -6.34 -27.97
N VAL A 175 11.19 -6.17 -28.07
CA VAL A 175 12.18 -6.97 -27.34
C VAL A 175 13.08 -6.07 -26.50
N ALA A 176 13.13 -6.35 -25.19
CA ALA A 176 13.98 -5.66 -24.24
C ALA A 176 15.10 -6.58 -23.74
N LEU A 177 16.30 -6.05 -23.60
CA LEU A 177 17.41 -6.75 -22.96
C LEU A 177 17.47 -6.39 -21.48
N ASP A 178 17.30 -7.37 -20.59
CA ASP A 178 17.18 -7.17 -19.15
C ASP A 178 18.47 -7.45 -18.37
N GLY A 179 18.69 -6.67 -17.31
CA GLY A 179 19.83 -6.80 -16.41
C GLY A 179 21.15 -6.32 -16.99
N VAL A 180 21.14 -5.32 -17.89
CA VAL A 180 22.34 -4.82 -18.58
C VAL A 180 23.25 -4.04 -17.62
N GLU A 181 24.50 -4.48 -17.49
CA GLU A 181 25.61 -3.69 -16.96
C GLU A 181 26.51 -3.18 -18.10
N GLU A 182 27.57 -2.43 -17.78
CA GLU A 182 28.41 -1.78 -18.80
C GLU A 182 29.08 -2.78 -19.76
N SER A 183 29.45 -3.97 -19.26
CA SER A 183 30.02 -5.06 -20.05
C SER A 183 29.05 -5.72 -21.00
N ASP A 184 27.74 -5.53 -20.79
CA ASP A 184 26.69 -6.28 -21.49
C ASP A 184 26.07 -5.47 -22.64
N LEU A 185 26.66 -4.31 -22.96
CA LEU A 185 26.18 -3.44 -24.02
C LEU A 185 26.14 -4.17 -25.37
N PRO A 186 24.98 -4.20 -26.05
CA PRO A 186 24.85 -4.95 -27.28
C PRO A 186 25.71 -4.37 -28.40
N SER A 187 26.26 -5.27 -29.21
CA SER A 187 26.86 -4.90 -30.49
C SER A 187 25.80 -4.24 -31.38
N ARG A 188 26.23 -3.42 -32.34
CA ARG A 188 25.29 -2.73 -33.25
C ARG A 188 24.37 -3.70 -34.00
N THR A 189 24.89 -4.86 -34.38
CA THR A 189 24.12 -5.91 -35.07
C THR A 189 23.04 -6.51 -34.19
N VAL A 190 23.34 -6.77 -32.91
CA VAL A 190 22.37 -7.29 -31.94
C VAL A 190 21.33 -6.21 -31.59
N ALA A 191 21.78 -4.97 -31.40
CA ALA A 191 20.92 -3.83 -31.09
C ALA A 191 19.84 -3.56 -32.14
N MET A 192 20.09 -3.83 -33.43
CA MET A 192 19.07 -3.69 -34.49
C MET A 192 17.86 -4.63 -34.31
N HIS A 193 17.95 -5.62 -33.43
CA HIS A 193 16.88 -6.56 -33.10
C HIS A 193 16.34 -6.37 -31.68
N LEU A 194 16.68 -5.26 -31.03
CA LEU A 194 16.20 -4.86 -29.72
C LEU A 194 15.48 -3.50 -29.86
N ASP A 195 14.48 -3.28 -29.02
CA ASP A 195 13.81 -2.00 -28.88
C ASP A 195 14.30 -1.27 -27.62
N GLU A 196 14.66 -2.03 -26.60
CA GLU A 196 14.81 -1.55 -25.24
C GLU A 196 16.00 -2.22 -24.51
N ILE A 197 16.63 -1.49 -23.59
CA ILE A 197 17.53 -2.06 -22.58
C ILE A 197 17.06 -1.67 -21.18
N LYS A 198 17.06 -2.65 -20.26
CA LYS A 198 16.80 -2.44 -18.85
C LYS A 198 18.12 -2.50 -18.08
N ILE A 199 18.49 -1.37 -17.47
CA ILE A 199 19.74 -1.19 -16.74
C ILE A 199 19.64 -1.87 -15.37
N ALA A 200 20.64 -2.69 -15.03
CA ALA A 200 20.62 -3.51 -13.83
C ALA A 200 20.43 -2.71 -12.54
N ARG A 201 19.58 -3.23 -11.64
CA ARG A 201 19.29 -2.63 -10.33
C ARG A 201 20.54 -2.43 -9.46
N SER A 202 21.50 -3.36 -9.53
CA SER A 202 22.81 -3.27 -8.86
C SER A 202 23.53 -1.95 -9.15
N LEU A 203 23.41 -1.45 -10.38
CA LEU A 203 24.04 -0.23 -10.83
C LEU A 203 23.20 1.01 -10.48
N ILE A 204 21.88 0.94 -10.71
CA ILE A 204 20.94 2.05 -10.46
C ILE A 204 20.90 2.45 -8.98
N LEU A 205 20.89 1.49 -8.05
CA LEU A 205 20.85 1.77 -6.61
C LEU A 205 22.02 2.64 -6.11
N ARG A 206 23.16 2.61 -6.81
CA ARG A 206 24.36 3.39 -6.45
C ARG A 206 24.52 4.65 -7.28
N ALA A 207 23.71 4.84 -8.32
CA ALA A 207 23.94 5.84 -9.36
C ALA A 207 23.89 7.30 -8.84
N ALA A 208 23.15 7.57 -7.77
CA ALA A 208 23.09 8.90 -7.16
C ALA A 208 24.23 9.17 -6.15
N SER A 209 24.85 8.13 -5.59
CA SER A 209 25.79 8.23 -4.47
C SER A 209 27.24 7.83 -4.80
N ASP A 210 27.46 7.13 -5.92
CA ASP A 210 28.76 6.64 -6.36
C ASP A 210 29.08 7.17 -7.76
N GLY A 211 30.15 7.96 -7.87
CA GLY A 211 30.58 8.56 -9.14
C GLY A 211 30.97 7.54 -10.22
N MET A 212 31.48 6.36 -9.83
CA MET A 212 31.78 5.30 -10.79
C MET A 212 30.49 4.69 -11.35
N ALA A 213 29.53 4.37 -10.48
CA ALA A 213 28.21 3.88 -10.90
C ALA A 213 27.48 4.90 -11.78
N ALA A 214 27.49 6.18 -11.39
CA ALA A 214 26.92 7.28 -12.16
C ALA A 214 27.52 7.37 -13.58
N THR A 215 28.85 7.23 -13.69
CA THR A 215 29.55 7.24 -14.98
C THR A 215 29.16 6.04 -15.83
N GLY A 216 29.09 4.84 -15.24
CA GLY A 216 28.63 3.64 -15.93
C GLY A 216 27.21 3.78 -16.49
N VAL A 217 26.27 4.29 -15.68
CA VAL A 217 24.89 4.55 -16.13
C VAL A 217 24.84 5.52 -17.31
N ARG A 218 25.60 6.64 -17.26
CA ARG A 218 25.64 7.60 -18.37
C ARG A 218 26.17 6.96 -19.67
N ARG A 219 27.24 6.17 -19.57
CA ARG A 219 27.80 5.47 -20.74
C ARG A 219 26.82 4.47 -21.34
N ILE A 220 26.06 3.76 -20.51
CA ILE A 220 25.01 2.86 -20.98
C ILE A 220 23.91 3.64 -21.71
N ILE A 221 23.45 4.76 -21.13
CA ILE A 221 22.41 5.59 -21.74
C ILE A 221 22.87 6.18 -23.08
N GLU A 222 24.10 6.69 -23.14
CA GLU A 222 24.69 7.21 -24.38
C GLU A 222 24.81 6.11 -25.45
N ALA A 223 25.35 4.95 -25.08
CA ALA A 223 25.49 3.82 -25.98
C ALA A 223 24.13 3.31 -26.52
N ALA A 224 23.10 3.29 -25.69
CA ALA A 224 21.73 2.94 -26.09
C ALA A 224 21.17 3.94 -27.08
N ARG A 225 21.32 5.25 -26.80
CA ARG A 225 20.89 6.34 -27.67
C ARG A 225 21.53 6.25 -29.06
N ASP A 226 22.84 6.01 -29.13
CA ASP A 226 23.58 5.86 -30.39
C ASP A 226 23.10 4.67 -31.24
N ARG A 227 22.43 3.70 -30.60
CA ARG A 227 21.86 2.51 -31.21
C ARG A 227 20.35 2.62 -31.45
N GLY A 228 19.72 3.73 -31.05
CA GLY A 228 18.28 3.94 -31.15
C GLY A 228 17.45 3.12 -30.15
N LEU A 229 18.05 2.67 -29.05
CA LEU A 229 17.39 1.86 -28.01
C LEU A 229 16.79 2.75 -26.92
N VAL A 230 15.60 2.39 -26.45
CA VAL A 230 14.96 3.00 -25.28
C VAL A 230 15.59 2.45 -23.99
N THR A 231 15.86 3.33 -23.03
CA THR A 231 16.48 2.95 -21.75
C THR A 231 15.48 2.89 -20.61
N VAL A 232 15.52 1.82 -19.83
CA VAL A 232 14.72 1.64 -18.61
C VAL A 232 15.65 1.47 -17.41
N ALA A 233 15.55 2.34 -16.42
CA ALA A 233 16.28 2.17 -15.16
C ALA A 233 15.49 1.32 -14.16
N ILE A 234 16.04 0.18 -13.72
CA ILE A 234 15.38 -0.74 -12.78
C ILE A 234 15.85 -0.49 -11.35
N GLY A 235 14.93 -0.44 -10.39
CA GLY A 235 15.24 -0.29 -8.98
C GLY A 235 15.44 1.16 -8.52
N VAL A 236 14.69 2.10 -9.10
CA VAL A 236 14.64 3.48 -8.61
C VAL A 236 13.86 3.53 -7.29
N GLU A 237 14.56 3.79 -6.18
CA GLU A 237 14.00 3.76 -4.83
C GLU A 237 13.82 5.14 -4.20
N ASP A 238 14.41 6.18 -4.80
CA ASP A 238 14.36 7.55 -4.28
C ASP A 238 14.35 8.63 -5.38
N ALA A 239 14.01 9.86 -4.96
CA ALA A 239 13.90 11.02 -5.82
C ALA A 239 15.23 11.55 -6.37
N ALA A 240 16.35 11.33 -5.68
CA ALA A 240 17.67 11.76 -6.14
C ALA A 240 18.12 10.90 -7.32
N THR A 241 17.94 9.58 -7.22
CA THR A 241 18.18 8.62 -8.31
C THR A 241 17.30 8.94 -9.52
N ALA A 242 16.00 9.20 -9.33
CA ALA A 242 15.10 9.60 -10.42
C ALA A 242 15.55 10.90 -11.13
N ARG A 243 15.94 11.93 -10.36
CA ARG A 243 16.45 13.20 -10.92
C ARG A 243 17.75 13.01 -11.68
N PHE A 244 18.69 12.23 -11.15
CA PHE A 244 19.93 11.89 -11.84
C PHE A 244 19.65 11.21 -13.18
N LEU A 245 18.77 10.21 -13.19
CA LEU A 245 18.42 9.46 -14.41
C LEU A 245 17.75 10.34 -15.46
N ARG A 246 16.83 11.21 -15.04
CA ARG A 246 16.21 12.19 -15.93
C ARG A 246 17.25 13.15 -16.52
N ALA A 247 18.19 13.64 -15.71
CA ALA A 247 19.26 14.52 -16.16
C ALA A 247 20.28 13.82 -17.08
N ALA A 248 20.55 12.54 -16.84
CA ALA A 248 21.38 11.70 -17.71
C ALA A 248 20.69 11.36 -19.04
N GLY A 249 19.40 11.68 -19.18
CA GLY A 249 18.61 11.44 -20.37
C GLY A 249 18.15 9.99 -20.51
N CYS A 250 17.94 9.30 -19.38
CA CYS A 250 17.23 8.01 -19.35
C CYS A 250 15.75 8.24 -19.69
N ASP A 251 15.16 7.31 -20.45
CA ASP A 251 13.79 7.47 -20.97
C ASP A 251 12.75 7.07 -19.93
N LEU A 252 12.93 5.89 -19.32
CA LEU A 252 11.92 5.26 -18.47
C LEU A 252 12.52 4.74 -17.15
N ALA A 253 11.68 4.59 -16.14
CA ALA A 253 12.07 4.10 -14.83
C ALA A 253 11.05 3.16 -14.21
N GLN A 254 11.56 2.19 -13.47
CA GLN A 254 10.80 1.24 -12.68
C GLN A 254 11.45 1.11 -11.30
N GLY A 255 10.65 1.09 -10.24
CA GLY A 255 11.15 0.95 -8.88
C GLY A 255 10.16 1.47 -7.85
N PHE A 256 10.44 1.23 -6.56
CA PHE A 256 9.50 1.53 -5.48
C PHE A 256 9.23 3.03 -5.28
N TYR A 257 10.10 3.89 -5.79
CA TYR A 257 9.83 5.33 -5.86
C TYR A 257 8.66 5.65 -6.81
N MET A 258 8.50 4.88 -7.89
CA MET A 258 7.38 5.03 -8.83
C MET A 258 6.15 4.26 -8.33
N SER A 259 6.34 2.95 -8.11
CA SER A 259 5.33 2.06 -7.55
C SER A 259 5.93 0.71 -7.18
N ARG A 260 5.36 0.07 -6.16
CA ARG A 260 5.51 -1.37 -5.95
C ARG A 260 4.71 -2.15 -7.00
N PRO A 261 4.98 -3.45 -7.20
CA PRO A 261 4.10 -4.31 -8.00
C PRO A 261 2.67 -4.29 -7.45
N LEU A 262 1.71 -3.97 -8.31
CA LEU A 262 0.30 -3.78 -7.98
C LEU A 262 -0.51 -4.99 -8.43
N ALA A 263 -1.60 -5.31 -7.73
CA ALA A 263 -2.58 -6.25 -8.27
C ALA A 263 -3.34 -5.62 -9.45
N ASN A 264 -3.94 -6.47 -10.28
CA ASN A 264 -4.68 -6.12 -11.49
C ASN A 264 -5.57 -4.86 -11.37
N ALA A 265 -6.43 -4.82 -10.35
CA ALA A 265 -7.40 -3.73 -10.14
C ALA A 265 -6.77 -2.40 -9.68
N GLU A 266 -5.52 -2.42 -9.21
CA GLU A 266 -4.85 -1.27 -8.62
C GLU A 266 -4.09 -0.43 -9.66
N VAL A 267 -3.70 -1.03 -10.80
CA VAL A 267 -2.93 -0.34 -11.86
C VAL A 267 -3.74 0.81 -12.48
N ALA A 268 -5.03 0.60 -12.76
CA ALA A 268 -5.89 1.64 -13.33
C ALA A 268 -6.10 2.81 -12.35
N ARG A 269 -6.23 2.51 -11.05
CA ARG A 269 -6.36 3.50 -9.98
C ARG A 269 -5.09 4.33 -9.83
N TRP A 270 -3.93 3.67 -9.84
CA TRP A 270 -2.63 4.31 -9.77
C TRP A 270 -2.33 5.16 -11.02
N HIS A 271 -2.69 4.70 -12.23
CA HIS A 271 -2.52 5.48 -13.46
C HIS A 271 -3.35 6.78 -13.44
N GLY A 272 -4.62 6.71 -12.99
CA GLY A 272 -5.47 7.89 -12.83
C GLY A 272 -4.92 8.91 -11.83
N TRP A 273 -4.15 8.46 -10.83
CA TRP A 273 -3.47 9.31 -9.85
C TRP A 273 -2.27 10.05 -10.48
N ILE A 274 -1.45 9.37 -11.27
CA ILE A 274 -0.28 9.96 -11.94
C ILE A 274 -0.64 10.92 -13.08
N ALA A 275 -1.64 10.60 -13.91
CA ALA A 275 -2.07 11.48 -15.00
C ALA A 275 -2.57 12.85 -14.47
N ARG A 276 -3.14 12.87 -13.27
CA ARG A 276 -3.55 14.10 -12.57
C ARG A 276 -2.36 14.91 -12.05
N LEU A 277 -1.28 14.27 -11.60
CA LEU A 277 -0.03 14.94 -11.26
C LEU A 277 0.64 15.57 -12.49
N ALA A 278 0.64 14.89 -13.64
CA ALA A 278 1.21 15.41 -14.90
C ALA A 278 0.39 16.59 -15.47
N LEU A 279 -0.95 16.54 -15.41
CA LEU A 279 -1.84 17.63 -15.84
C LEU A 279 -1.88 18.81 -14.84
N SER A 280 -1.45 18.61 -13.59
CA SER A 280 -1.27 19.68 -12.60
C SER A 280 0.07 20.45 -12.73
N GLY A 281 0.91 20.08 -13.71
CA GLY A 281 1.95 20.91 -14.31
C GLY A 281 2.95 21.58 -13.36
N THR A 282 4.15 20.99 -13.22
CA THR A 282 5.32 21.77 -12.77
C THR A 282 6.52 21.53 -13.68
N ALA A 283 6.67 22.39 -14.69
CA ALA A 283 7.93 22.69 -15.35
C ALA A 283 8.04 24.21 -15.59
N ALA A 284 8.62 24.89 -14.58
CA ALA A 284 9.35 26.16 -14.56
C ALA A 284 8.89 27.41 -15.35
N VAL A 285 8.48 28.42 -14.55
CA VAL A 285 8.90 29.84 -14.53
C VAL A 285 8.61 30.73 -15.76
N SER A 286 7.63 31.63 -15.63
CA SER A 286 7.87 33.08 -15.47
C SER A 286 6.54 33.86 -15.46
N GLY A 287 6.36 34.76 -14.48
CA GLY A 287 5.45 35.91 -14.62
C GLY A 287 4.30 36.04 -13.62
N TYR A 288 4.46 37.03 -12.75
CA TYR A 288 3.42 37.89 -12.14
C TYR A 288 2.73 37.52 -10.81
N LEU A 289 3.03 38.37 -9.83
CA LEU A 289 2.26 38.71 -8.63
C LEU A 289 0.84 39.21 -8.97
N GLY A 290 -0.18 38.82 -8.21
CA GLY A 290 -1.50 39.46 -8.20
C GLY A 290 -2.62 38.60 -7.59
N PRO A 291 -3.66 39.19 -6.96
CA PRO A 291 -4.31 38.63 -5.76
C PRO A 291 -5.41 37.59 -6.03
N ILE A 292 -5.64 36.79 -4.99
CA ILE A 292 -6.71 35.82 -4.78
C ILE A 292 -8.10 36.41 -5.11
N ARG A 293 -8.92 35.64 -5.84
CA ARG A 293 -10.39 35.75 -5.90
C ARG A 293 -11.05 34.36 -6.07
N PRO A 294 -12.30 34.19 -5.61
CA PRO A 294 -12.89 32.89 -5.28
C PRO A 294 -13.42 32.13 -6.51
N ALA A 295 -13.58 30.82 -6.32
CA ALA A 295 -14.04 29.86 -7.30
C ALA A 295 -15.49 30.10 -7.76
N SER A 296 -15.71 30.10 -9.07
CA SER A 296 -16.96 29.61 -9.66
C SER A 296 -16.69 28.98 -11.04
N ASP A 297 -17.43 27.90 -11.30
CA ASP A 297 -17.73 27.26 -12.58
C ASP A 297 -16.65 26.39 -13.26
N ALA A 298 -16.66 25.10 -12.90
CA ALA A 298 -16.20 24.01 -13.76
C ALA A 298 -17.39 23.10 -14.14
N PRO A 299 -17.49 22.63 -15.40
CA PRO A 299 -18.63 21.84 -15.88
C PRO A 299 -18.60 20.39 -15.35
N PRO A 300 -19.74 19.68 -15.35
CA PRO A 300 -19.84 18.35 -14.75
C PRO A 300 -19.10 17.30 -15.58
N VAL A 301 -18.17 16.57 -14.93
CA VAL A 301 -17.58 15.35 -15.48
C VAL A 301 -18.65 14.24 -15.42
N THR A 302 -18.96 13.66 -16.57
CA THR A 302 -19.89 12.55 -16.72
C THR A 302 -19.37 11.28 -16.01
N ARG A 303 -20.24 10.70 -15.17
CA ARG A 303 -19.99 9.53 -14.31
C ARG A 303 -19.78 8.24 -15.13
N ALA A 304 -18.67 7.54 -14.89
CA ALA A 304 -18.67 6.09 -14.97
C ALA A 304 -19.38 5.54 -13.72
N ALA A 305 -20.32 4.62 -13.91
CA ALA A 305 -21.11 4.03 -12.85
C ALA A 305 -20.25 3.06 -12.01
N SER A 306 -19.72 3.54 -10.89
CA SER A 306 -19.43 2.68 -9.75
C SER A 306 -20.76 2.31 -9.11
N MET A 307 -21.07 1.01 -9.04
CA MET A 307 -22.20 0.55 -8.23
C MET A 307 -21.95 0.92 -6.77
N PRO A 308 -22.95 1.51 -6.07
CA PRO A 308 -22.81 1.81 -4.66
C PRO A 308 -22.76 0.50 -3.86
N LEU A 309 -21.83 0.41 -2.90
CA LEU A 309 -22.05 -0.42 -1.73
C LEU A 309 -23.26 0.19 -1.00
N ALA A 310 -24.32 -0.58 -0.81
CA ALA A 310 -25.43 -0.16 0.03
C ALA A 310 -24.95 -0.31 1.48
N GLY A 311 -24.77 0.79 2.21
CA GLY A 311 -24.29 0.81 3.59
C GLY A 311 -23.92 2.23 4.03
N PRO A 312 -24.01 2.57 5.33
CA PRO A 312 -23.64 3.88 5.86
C PRO A 312 -22.12 4.15 5.74
N SER A 313 -21.31 3.08 5.69
CA SER A 313 -19.87 3.14 5.41
C SER A 313 -19.34 1.94 4.59
N CYS A 314 -18.07 1.97 4.16
CA CYS A 314 -17.46 0.87 3.39
C CYS A 314 -17.25 -0.42 4.18
N CYS A 315 -17.17 -0.33 5.51
CA CYS A 315 -17.05 -1.47 6.41
C CYS A 315 -18.36 -1.88 7.08
N VAL A 316 -19.43 -1.07 6.95
CA VAL A 316 -20.75 -1.36 7.54
C VAL A 316 -21.75 -1.68 6.43
N LEU A 317 -22.22 -2.92 6.38
CA LEU A 317 -23.16 -3.38 5.35
C LEU A 317 -24.47 -3.88 5.97
N PRO A 318 -25.62 -3.65 5.31
CA PRO A 318 -26.88 -4.29 5.67
C PRO A 318 -26.83 -5.75 5.20
N ALA A 319 -27.25 -6.71 6.02
CA ALA A 319 -27.55 -8.02 5.47
C ALA A 319 -28.91 -7.97 4.75
N THR A 320 -28.97 -8.60 3.57
CA THR A 320 -30.23 -8.73 2.82
C THR A 320 -30.90 -10.09 3.05
N ALA A 321 -30.28 -10.92 3.89
CA ALA A 321 -30.76 -12.23 4.32
C ALA A 321 -30.28 -12.52 5.74
N THR A 322 -31.06 -13.29 6.50
CA THR A 322 -30.60 -13.90 7.76
C THR A 322 -29.40 -14.81 7.46
N PRO A 323 -28.34 -14.84 8.28
CA PRO A 323 -27.25 -15.80 8.16
C PRO A 323 -27.79 -17.23 8.09
N ARG A 324 -27.86 -17.79 6.89
CA ARG A 324 -28.18 -19.20 6.64
C ARG A 324 -26.87 -19.98 6.60
N ASP A 325 -26.98 -21.31 6.66
CA ASP A 325 -25.84 -22.23 6.46
C ASP A 325 -24.89 -21.67 5.39
N LEU A 326 -23.68 -21.29 5.83
CA LEU A 326 -22.70 -20.64 4.97
C LEU A 326 -22.17 -21.59 3.90
N GLY A 327 -22.53 -22.88 3.94
CA GLY A 327 -21.96 -23.92 3.07
C GLY A 327 -20.48 -24.15 3.33
N ILE A 328 -19.99 -23.67 4.48
CA ILE A 328 -18.62 -23.76 4.98
C ILE A 328 -18.70 -24.46 6.33
N ALA A 329 -17.81 -25.42 6.57
CA ALA A 329 -17.72 -26.06 7.88
C ALA A 329 -17.20 -25.05 8.91
N LEU A 330 -18.01 -24.75 9.93
CA LEU A 330 -17.68 -23.80 10.97
C LEU A 330 -17.62 -24.49 12.34
N VAL A 331 -16.74 -23.98 13.21
CA VAL A 331 -16.62 -24.39 14.61
C VAL A 331 -16.75 -23.14 15.47
N THR A 332 -17.55 -23.22 16.53
CA THR A 332 -17.78 -22.09 17.44
C THR A 332 -16.91 -22.20 18.68
N PHE A 333 -16.30 -21.08 19.07
CA PHE A 333 -15.46 -20.92 20.26
C PHE A 333 -16.02 -19.77 21.11
N ASP A 334 -15.95 -19.90 22.42
CA ASP A 334 -16.29 -18.80 23.33
C ASP A 334 -15.09 -17.85 23.50
N ALA A 335 -15.35 -16.56 23.37
CA ALA A 335 -14.40 -15.46 23.54
C ALA A 335 -14.90 -14.53 24.64
N GLY A 336 -15.02 -15.04 25.87
CA GLY A 336 -15.46 -14.26 27.02
C GLY A 336 -16.92 -13.80 26.90
N GLY A 337 -17.81 -14.70 26.43
CA GLY A 337 -19.23 -14.43 26.20
C GLY A 337 -19.58 -13.96 24.79
N SER A 338 -18.58 -13.66 23.95
CA SER A 338 -18.76 -13.43 22.51
C SER A 338 -18.52 -14.73 21.74
N ALA A 339 -19.24 -14.95 20.63
CA ALA A 339 -19.08 -16.15 19.82
C ALA A 339 -18.05 -15.90 18.71
N VAL A 340 -17.00 -16.72 18.65
CA VAL A 340 -16.09 -16.78 17.50
C VAL A 340 -16.44 -18.00 16.66
N VAL A 341 -17.01 -17.77 15.48
CA VAL A 341 -17.44 -18.79 14.54
C VAL A 341 -16.36 -18.91 13.45
N ALA A 342 -15.41 -19.80 13.65
CA ALA A 342 -14.24 -19.94 12.78
C ALA A 342 -14.42 -21.07 11.77
N GLU A 343 -13.93 -20.85 10.55
CA GLU A 343 -13.82 -21.90 9.54
C GLU A 343 -12.98 -23.07 10.05
N ALA A 344 -13.48 -24.29 9.92
CA ALA A 344 -12.87 -25.52 10.44
C ALA A 344 -11.47 -25.80 9.87
N SER A 345 -11.11 -25.18 8.74
CA SER A 345 -9.80 -25.29 8.09
C SER A 345 -8.71 -24.45 8.79
N LEU A 346 -9.08 -23.51 9.65
CA LEU A 346 -8.12 -22.67 10.39
C LEU A 346 -7.29 -23.48 11.38
N ALA A 347 -6.00 -23.15 11.49
CA ALA A 347 -5.14 -23.78 12.48
C ALA A 347 -5.59 -23.38 13.89
N LYS A 348 -5.51 -24.31 14.86
CA LYS A 348 -5.93 -24.06 16.25
C LYS A 348 -5.25 -22.84 16.88
N ALA A 349 -3.98 -22.59 16.55
CA ALA A 349 -3.24 -21.42 17.03
C ALA A 349 -3.80 -20.11 16.48
N ASP A 350 -4.24 -20.09 15.22
CA ASP A 350 -4.87 -18.93 14.59
C ASP A 350 -6.23 -18.63 15.20
N VAL A 351 -7.04 -19.67 15.45
CA VAL A 351 -8.33 -19.54 16.13
C VAL A 351 -8.16 -18.99 17.55
N ALA A 352 -7.21 -19.55 18.32
CA ALA A 352 -6.91 -19.07 19.67
C ALA A 352 -6.51 -17.59 19.65
N ARG A 353 -5.64 -17.21 18.71
CA ARG A 353 -5.20 -15.83 18.53
C ARG A 353 -6.34 -14.86 18.22
N VAL A 354 -7.29 -15.24 17.35
CA VAL A 354 -8.47 -14.41 17.06
C VAL A 354 -9.42 -14.37 18.25
N THR A 355 -9.60 -15.50 18.96
CA THR A 355 -10.43 -15.58 20.18
C THR A 355 -9.90 -14.66 21.29
N ASP A 356 -8.58 -14.65 21.50
CA ASP A 356 -7.91 -13.74 22.42
C ASP A 356 -8.07 -12.28 21.98
N ALA A 357 -8.00 -12.01 20.67
CA ALA A 357 -8.22 -10.67 20.13
C ALA A 357 -9.64 -10.18 20.38
N VAL A 358 -10.66 -10.98 20.07
CA VAL A 358 -12.07 -10.64 20.33
C VAL A 358 -12.30 -10.39 21.81
N SER A 359 -11.84 -11.28 22.69
CA SER A 359 -12.02 -11.15 24.15
C SER A 359 -11.42 -9.85 24.68
N ARG A 360 -10.19 -9.51 24.24
CA ARG A 360 -9.50 -8.28 24.62
C ARG A 360 -10.18 -7.04 24.06
N ASP A 361 -10.55 -7.07 22.78
CA ASP A 361 -10.98 -5.89 22.04
C ASP A 361 -12.43 -5.51 22.36
N VAL A 362 -13.30 -6.48 22.66
CA VAL A 362 -14.63 -6.21 23.25
C VAL A 362 -14.51 -5.45 24.57
N ILE A 363 -13.62 -5.87 25.47
CA ILE A 363 -13.40 -5.18 26.76
C ILE A 363 -12.85 -3.76 26.53
N ALA A 364 -11.90 -3.62 25.61
CA ALA A 364 -11.27 -2.33 25.32
C ALA A 364 -12.28 -1.31 24.78
N ILE A 365 -13.08 -1.67 23.77
CA ILE A 365 -14.04 -0.77 23.13
C ILE A 365 -15.14 -0.36 24.12
N GLN A 366 -15.66 -1.31 24.91
CA GLN A 366 -16.66 -1.00 25.95
C GLN A 366 -16.12 -0.01 26.98
N ARG A 367 -14.85 -0.15 27.36
CA ARG A 367 -14.19 0.80 28.27
C ARG A 367 -14.03 2.17 27.61
N SER A 368 -13.60 2.21 26.34
CA SER A 368 -13.38 3.45 25.61
C SER A 368 -14.67 4.24 25.35
N LEU A 369 -15.82 3.58 25.13
CA LEU A 369 -17.12 4.25 24.97
C LEU A 369 -17.93 4.34 26.27
N GLY A 370 -17.50 3.66 27.34
CA GLY A 370 -18.22 3.64 28.62
C GLY A 370 -19.58 2.93 28.58
N VAL A 371 -19.84 2.12 27.55
CA VAL A 371 -21.10 1.40 27.34
C VAL A 371 -20.81 -0.05 26.96
N PRO A 372 -21.45 -1.04 27.62
CA PRO A 372 -21.30 -2.43 27.26
C PRO A 372 -22.03 -2.75 25.94
N PHE A 373 -21.60 -3.83 25.27
CA PHE A 373 -22.41 -4.41 24.20
C PHE A 373 -23.76 -4.86 24.79
N SER A 374 -24.85 -4.40 24.16
CA SER A 374 -26.21 -4.82 24.55
C SER A 374 -26.47 -6.29 24.23
N HIS A 375 -25.85 -6.76 23.14
CA HIS A 375 -25.84 -8.14 22.69
C HIS A 375 -24.40 -8.49 22.34
N ALA A 376 -23.93 -9.64 22.84
CA ALA A 376 -22.57 -10.09 22.59
C ALA A 376 -22.35 -10.29 21.06
N PRO A 377 -21.23 -9.82 20.51
CA PRO A 377 -20.95 -9.95 19.09
C PRO A 377 -20.73 -11.40 18.66
N THR A 378 -21.13 -11.70 17.42
CA THR A 378 -20.71 -12.92 16.72
C THR A 378 -19.64 -12.59 15.68
N VAL A 379 -18.44 -13.14 15.82
CA VAL A 379 -17.30 -12.89 14.94
C VAL A 379 -17.07 -14.13 14.07
N TYR A 380 -17.41 -14.03 12.80
CA TYR A 380 -17.14 -15.04 11.79
C TYR A 380 -15.71 -14.88 11.27
N VAL A 381 -14.92 -15.96 11.29
CA VAL A 381 -13.52 -15.93 10.84
C VAL A 381 -13.37 -16.87 9.65
N LEU A 382 -13.17 -16.29 8.47
CA LEU A 382 -13.10 -17.01 7.21
C LEU A 382 -11.64 -17.13 6.78
N ALA A 383 -11.20 -18.34 6.43
CA ALA A 383 -9.79 -18.65 6.27
C ALA A 383 -9.18 -18.03 5.02
N THR A 384 -9.98 -17.89 3.97
CA THR A 384 -9.57 -17.45 2.63
C THR A 384 -10.46 -16.34 2.08
N ARG A 385 -9.94 -15.55 1.15
CA ARG A 385 -10.73 -14.55 0.39
C ARG A 385 -11.95 -15.18 -0.28
N ALA A 386 -11.82 -16.40 -0.81
CA ALA A 386 -12.91 -17.12 -1.45
C ALA A 386 -14.01 -17.48 -0.44
N SER A 387 -13.64 -18.06 0.71
CA SER A 387 -14.59 -18.36 1.79
C SER A 387 -15.27 -17.10 2.35
N PHE A 388 -14.54 -15.99 2.44
CA PHE A 388 -15.06 -14.70 2.86
C PHE A 388 -16.07 -14.12 1.86
N ALA A 389 -15.73 -14.10 0.56
CA ALA A 389 -16.66 -13.68 -0.50
C ALA A 389 -17.91 -14.58 -0.54
N PHE A 390 -17.73 -15.88 -0.35
CA PHE A 390 -18.84 -16.84 -0.32
C PHE A 390 -19.76 -16.60 0.87
N ALA A 391 -19.20 -16.38 2.07
CA ALA A 391 -19.96 -16.04 3.26
C ALA A 391 -20.73 -14.73 3.09
N LEU A 392 -20.10 -13.68 2.54
CA LEU A 392 -20.76 -12.41 2.22
C LEU A 392 -21.97 -12.63 1.29
N GLN A 393 -21.79 -13.43 0.23
CA GLN A 393 -22.85 -13.67 -0.75
C GLN A 393 -23.99 -14.54 -0.21
N ARG A 394 -23.67 -15.69 0.37
CA ARG A 394 -24.65 -16.72 0.78
C ARG A 394 -25.21 -16.49 2.17
N GLY A 395 -24.35 -16.06 3.10
CA GLY A 395 -24.72 -15.81 4.50
C GLY A 395 -25.34 -14.44 4.70
N PHE A 396 -24.75 -13.41 4.11
CA PHE A 396 -25.13 -12.01 4.37
C PHE A 396 -25.78 -11.31 3.17
N GLY A 397 -26.08 -12.07 2.10
CA GLY A 397 -26.87 -11.63 0.96
C GLY A 397 -26.24 -10.51 0.11
N GLN A 398 -24.91 -10.37 0.17
CA GLN A 398 -24.22 -9.36 -0.64
C GLN A 398 -24.19 -9.75 -2.12
N PRO A 399 -24.31 -8.80 -3.06
CA PRO A 399 -24.16 -9.07 -4.48
C PRO A 399 -22.78 -9.69 -4.78
N ALA A 400 -22.73 -10.66 -5.69
CA ALA A 400 -21.49 -11.39 -6.02
C ALA A 400 -20.32 -10.46 -6.42
N THR A 401 -20.63 -9.41 -7.19
CA THR A 401 -19.65 -8.40 -7.63
C THR A 401 -19.11 -7.58 -6.46
N GLY A 402 -19.95 -7.23 -5.48
CA GLY A 402 -19.54 -6.52 -4.27
C GLY A 402 -18.75 -7.41 -3.31
N ALA A 403 -19.18 -8.66 -3.12
CA ALA A 403 -18.51 -9.62 -2.26
C ALA A 403 -17.07 -9.93 -2.69
N GLY A 404 -16.83 -10.10 -4.00
CA GLY A 404 -15.48 -10.32 -4.53
C GLY A 404 -14.56 -9.10 -4.38
N ALA A 405 -15.10 -7.89 -4.58
CA ALA A 405 -14.35 -6.66 -4.38
C ALA A 405 -13.93 -6.49 -2.91
N LEU A 406 -14.88 -6.65 -1.97
CA LEU A 406 -14.63 -6.57 -0.53
C LEU A 406 -13.64 -7.63 -0.05
N ALA A 407 -13.75 -8.87 -0.52
CA ALA A 407 -12.80 -9.93 -0.17
C ALA A 407 -11.36 -9.60 -0.62
N SER A 408 -11.21 -8.84 -1.70
CA SER A 408 -9.90 -8.47 -2.24
C SER A 408 -9.25 -7.30 -1.49
N SER A 409 -10.06 -6.40 -0.91
CA SER A 409 -9.59 -5.13 -0.35
C SER A 409 -9.74 -4.97 1.16
N ASN A 410 -10.60 -5.76 1.82
CA ASN A 410 -10.96 -5.55 3.22
C ASN A 410 -10.44 -6.68 4.12
N GLY A 411 -10.04 -6.30 5.33
CA GLY A 411 -9.70 -7.24 6.41
C GLY A 411 -10.93 -7.72 7.19
N GLY A 412 -12.01 -6.94 7.17
CA GLY A 412 -13.26 -7.26 7.84
C GLY A 412 -14.43 -6.40 7.35
N VAL A 413 -15.63 -6.76 7.79
CA VAL A 413 -16.90 -6.05 7.58
C VAL A 413 -17.82 -6.29 8.77
N ALA A 414 -18.49 -5.24 9.25
CA ALA A 414 -19.52 -5.29 10.26
C ALA A 414 -20.94 -5.32 9.66
N PHE A 415 -21.81 -6.10 10.31
CA PHE A 415 -23.23 -6.27 10.02
C PHE A 415 -24.03 -5.97 11.29
N PRO A 416 -24.35 -4.68 11.57
CA PRO A 416 -24.96 -4.27 12.83
C PRO A 416 -26.33 -4.89 13.12
N SER A 417 -27.17 -5.04 12.10
CA SER A 417 -28.51 -5.64 12.23
C SER A 417 -28.44 -7.10 12.70
N GLU A 418 -27.38 -7.79 12.33
CA GLU A 418 -27.13 -9.20 12.67
C GLU A 418 -26.28 -9.36 13.94
N GLY A 419 -25.76 -8.26 14.50
CA GLY A 419 -24.81 -8.33 15.61
C GLY A 419 -23.51 -9.05 15.24
N ALA A 420 -23.13 -9.01 13.96
CA ALA A 420 -22.09 -9.87 13.41
C ALA A 420 -20.93 -9.07 12.79
N VAL A 421 -19.74 -9.65 12.87
CA VAL A 421 -18.54 -9.19 12.17
C VAL A 421 -17.98 -10.36 11.37
N LEU A 422 -17.57 -10.11 10.13
CA LEU A 422 -16.83 -11.08 9.33
C LEU A 422 -15.37 -10.62 9.22
N ILE A 423 -14.45 -11.54 9.46
CA ILE A 423 -13.01 -11.31 9.35
C ILE A 423 -12.47 -12.17 8.22
N ASN A 424 -11.77 -11.52 7.29
CA ASN A 424 -10.99 -12.16 6.25
C ASN A 424 -9.60 -12.48 6.79
N TYR A 425 -9.43 -13.66 7.39
CA TYR A 425 -8.19 -14.00 8.08
C TYR A 425 -6.98 -14.00 7.14
N GLU A 426 -7.17 -14.37 5.87
CA GLU A 426 -6.10 -14.33 4.87
C GLU A 426 -5.48 -12.93 4.73
N ASN A 427 -6.31 -11.89 4.77
CA ASN A 427 -5.87 -10.51 4.63
C ASN A 427 -5.20 -9.96 5.91
N VAL A 428 -5.51 -10.52 7.08
CA VAL A 428 -5.08 -9.95 8.37
C VAL A 428 -4.14 -10.83 9.19
N LYS A 429 -3.89 -12.07 8.76
CA LYS A 429 -2.99 -13.02 9.46
C LYS A 429 -1.59 -12.45 9.75
N GLY A 430 -1.11 -11.52 8.92
CA GLY A 430 0.19 -10.85 9.07
C GLY A 430 0.24 -9.74 10.12
N ASP A 431 -0.90 -9.17 10.53
CA ASP A 431 -0.96 -8.15 11.57
C ASP A 431 -1.05 -8.80 12.94
N ALA A 432 0.07 -8.81 13.68
CA ALA A 432 0.20 -9.39 15.02
C ALA A 432 -0.96 -9.00 15.97
N SER A 433 -1.39 -7.74 15.92
CA SER A 433 -2.39 -7.17 16.83
C SER A 433 -3.82 -7.55 16.47
N LEU A 434 -4.07 -7.91 15.21
CA LEU A 434 -5.41 -8.08 14.62
C LEU A 434 -6.28 -6.82 14.83
N ALA A 435 -5.71 -5.64 14.57
CA ALA A 435 -6.34 -4.35 14.79
C ALA A 435 -7.71 -4.23 14.10
N ILE A 436 -7.86 -4.87 12.93
CA ILE A 436 -9.13 -4.93 12.20
C ILE A 436 -10.29 -5.49 13.04
N VAL A 437 -10.03 -6.45 13.94
CA VAL A 437 -11.08 -7.03 14.79
C VAL A 437 -11.66 -5.93 15.68
N ARG A 438 -10.80 -5.08 16.22
CA ARG A 438 -11.22 -3.92 17.01
C ARG A 438 -11.97 -2.89 16.16
N HIS A 439 -11.47 -2.60 14.97
CA HIS A 439 -12.12 -1.66 14.03
C HIS A 439 -13.56 -2.09 13.72
N GLU A 440 -13.78 -3.35 13.34
CA GLU A 440 -15.12 -3.83 12.99
C GLU A 440 -16.04 -3.97 14.22
N LEU A 441 -15.51 -4.36 15.39
CA LEU A 441 -16.27 -4.37 16.63
C LEU A 441 -16.67 -2.95 17.07
N ALA A 442 -15.87 -1.93 16.76
CA ALA A 442 -16.19 -0.55 17.08
C ALA A 442 -17.39 -0.04 16.28
N HIS A 443 -17.45 -0.35 14.97
CA HIS A 443 -18.66 -0.11 14.16
C HIS A 443 -19.88 -0.80 14.78
N LEU A 444 -19.73 -2.07 15.17
CA LEU A 444 -20.82 -2.84 15.75
C LEU A 444 -21.37 -2.20 17.03
N LEU A 445 -20.51 -1.78 17.95
CA LEU A 445 -20.96 -1.12 19.18
C LEU A 445 -21.58 0.24 18.89
N ALA A 446 -20.98 1.06 18.01
CA ALA A 446 -21.51 2.36 17.63
C ALA A 446 -22.94 2.24 17.08
N HIS A 447 -23.18 1.28 16.18
CA HIS A 447 -24.50 1.01 15.62
C HIS A 447 -25.45 0.30 16.59
N GLN A 448 -24.98 -0.49 17.57
CA GLN A 448 -25.86 -0.97 18.65
C GLN A 448 -26.41 0.20 19.49
N ILE A 449 -25.61 1.25 19.69
CA ILE A 449 -26.01 2.44 20.44
C ILE A 449 -26.91 3.35 19.59
N ALA A 450 -26.48 3.68 18.36
CA ALA A 450 -27.18 4.60 17.47
C ALA A 450 -28.39 4.00 16.74
N GLY A 451 -28.50 2.67 16.71
CA GLY A 451 -29.45 1.94 15.88
C GLY A 451 -28.76 1.29 14.68
N PRO A 452 -29.13 0.04 14.34
CA PRO A 452 -28.40 -0.73 13.32
C PRO A 452 -28.42 -0.05 11.94
N ASP A 453 -29.55 0.58 11.58
CA ASP A 453 -29.73 1.31 10.32
C ASP A 453 -29.44 2.82 10.44
N ALA A 454 -28.75 3.26 11.50
CA ALA A 454 -28.44 4.67 11.68
C ALA A 454 -27.57 5.20 10.52
N ASP A 455 -28.02 6.31 9.91
CA ASP A 455 -27.26 7.02 8.88
C ASP A 455 -26.21 7.93 9.53
N LEU A 456 -25.10 7.32 9.94
CA LEU A 456 -23.93 8.02 10.44
C LEU A 456 -23.08 8.53 9.25
N PRO A 457 -22.58 9.78 9.27
CA PRO A 457 -21.63 10.23 8.27
C PRO A 457 -20.40 9.31 8.24
N ALA A 458 -19.93 8.92 7.05
CA ALA A 458 -18.85 7.95 6.91
C ALA A 458 -17.55 8.41 7.61
N TRP A 459 -17.23 9.71 7.59
CA TRP A 459 -16.09 10.26 8.34
C TRP A 459 -16.24 10.08 9.86
N PHE A 460 -17.46 10.09 10.39
CA PHE A 460 -17.68 9.91 11.81
C PHE A 460 -17.59 8.44 12.18
N ASP A 461 -18.25 7.57 11.42
CA ASP A 461 -18.29 6.12 11.69
C ASP A 461 -16.90 5.47 11.54
N GLU A 462 -16.24 5.66 10.39
CA GLU A 462 -14.86 5.16 10.17
C GLU A 462 -13.84 5.88 11.05
N GLY A 463 -14.08 7.15 11.35
CA GLY A 463 -13.22 7.94 12.24
C GLY A 463 -13.26 7.41 13.67
N LEU A 464 -14.45 7.09 14.19
CA LEU A 464 -14.63 6.53 15.53
C LEU A 464 -14.02 5.14 15.61
N ALA A 465 -14.29 4.28 14.63
CA ALA A 465 -13.69 2.94 14.57
C ALA A 465 -12.15 3.00 14.53
N THR A 466 -11.58 3.87 13.70
CA THR A 466 -10.12 4.08 13.60
C THR A 466 -9.54 4.66 14.89
N LEU A 467 -10.25 5.58 15.55
CA LEU A 467 -9.80 6.18 16.81
C LEU A 467 -9.71 5.11 17.92
N LEU A 468 -10.76 4.29 18.06
CA LEU A 468 -10.83 3.19 19.02
C LEU A 468 -9.84 2.06 18.68
N GLU A 469 -9.59 1.82 17.39
CA GLU A 469 -8.53 0.92 16.93
C GLU A 469 -7.17 1.33 17.52
N ARG A 470 -6.85 2.63 17.50
CA ARG A 470 -5.52 3.14 17.89
C ARG A 470 -5.30 3.27 19.40
N GLU A 471 -6.36 3.47 20.18
CA GLU A 471 -6.27 3.74 21.64
C GLU A 471 -5.59 2.66 22.47
N VAL A 472 -5.62 1.40 22.01
CA VAL A 472 -5.00 0.29 22.76
C VAL A 472 -3.51 0.15 22.43
N SER A 473 -3.03 0.77 21.34
CA SER A 473 -1.59 0.85 21.06
C SER A 473 -1.00 2.05 21.80
N SER A 474 -0.23 1.81 22.87
CA SER A 474 0.43 2.87 23.64
C SER A 474 1.67 3.46 22.91
N ASP A 475 1.62 3.59 21.59
CA ASP A 475 2.74 4.11 20.79
C ASP A 475 2.56 5.61 20.53
N ALA A 476 3.08 6.42 21.45
CA ALA A 476 3.07 7.88 21.34
C ALA A 476 3.67 8.40 20.02
N VAL A 477 4.56 7.64 19.37
CA VAL A 477 5.12 8.01 18.06
C VAL A 477 4.09 7.81 16.96
N GLN A 478 3.25 6.78 17.06
CA GLN A 478 2.19 6.50 16.09
C GLN A 478 1.02 7.48 16.18
N ASP A 479 0.65 7.89 17.39
CA ASP A 479 -0.33 8.96 17.62
C ASP A 479 0.14 10.26 16.97
N GLU A 480 1.41 10.58 17.19
CA GLU A 480 2.04 11.76 16.66
C GLU A 480 2.20 11.71 15.13
N ARG A 481 2.51 10.53 14.58
CA ARG A 481 2.48 10.29 13.14
C ARG A 481 1.11 10.54 12.52
N SER A 482 0.06 10.06 13.16
CA SER A 482 -1.31 10.26 12.70
C SER A 482 -1.70 11.74 12.69
N ARG A 483 -1.29 12.48 13.73
CA ARG A 483 -1.51 13.92 13.84
C ARG A 483 -0.76 14.71 12.78
N SER A 484 0.50 14.37 12.54
CA SER A 484 1.34 15.00 11.51
C SER A 484 0.84 14.71 10.09
N ALA A 485 0.43 13.47 9.83
CA ALA A 485 -0.17 13.07 8.56
C ALA A 485 -1.48 13.86 8.30
N THR A 486 -2.33 14.01 9.32
CA THR A 486 -3.53 14.85 9.24
C THR A 486 -3.18 16.29 8.89
N MET A 487 -2.21 16.89 9.59
CA MET A 487 -1.76 18.26 9.32
C MET A 487 -1.27 18.43 7.88
N THR A 488 -0.55 17.43 7.37
CA THR A 488 -0.07 17.43 5.99
C THR A 488 -1.22 17.39 4.99
N LEU A 489 -2.22 16.53 5.21
CA LEU A 489 -3.41 16.44 4.36
C LEU A 489 -4.18 17.77 4.33
N LEU A 490 -4.39 18.39 5.50
CA LEU A 490 -5.07 19.67 5.63
C LEU A 490 -4.32 20.82 4.94
N ARG A 491 -2.98 20.87 5.05
CA ARG A 491 -2.16 21.91 4.40
C ARG A 491 -2.17 21.82 2.87
N ARG A 492 -2.30 20.62 2.31
CA ARG A 492 -2.40 20.44 0.85
C ARG A 492 -3.77 20.86 0.32
N GLY A 493 -4.80 20.80 1.16
CA GLY A 493 -6.18 21.05 0.75
C GLY A 493 -6.76 19.91 -0.10
N ASP A 494 -6.17 18.71 -0.03
CA ASP A 494 -6.52 17.57 -0.89
C ASP A 494 -7.88 16.93 -0.53
N ALA A 495 -8.38 17.15 0.70
CA ALA A 495 -9.68 16.67 1.17
C ALA A 495 -10.18 17.39 2.42
N SER A 496 -11.50 17.38 2.60
CA SER A 496 -12.21 17.79 3.81
C SER A 496 -12.99 16.63 4.43
N LEU A 497 -13.45 16.76 5.69
CA LEU A 497 -14.41 15.80 6.27
C LEU A 497 -15.73 15.76 5.49
N GLN A 498 -16.12 16.88 4.87
CA GLN A 498 -17.32 16.95 4.04
C GLN A 498 -17.19 16.04 2.80
N ASP A 499 -16.01 16.01 2.17
CA ASP A 499 -15.70 15.07 1.07
C ASP A 499 -15.75 13.59 1.50
N LEU A 500 -15.78 13.30 2.80
CA LEU A 500 -15.80 11.96 3.38
C LEU A 500 -17.13 11.64 4.08
N SER A 501 -18.20 12.39 3.81
CA SER A 501 -19.45 12.25 4.56
C SER A 501 -20.35 11.10 4.11
N SER A 502 -20.27 10.65 2.86
CA SER A 502 -21.06 9.52 2.35
C SER A 502 -20.19 8.29 2.08
N ALA A 503 -20.75 7.08 2.18
CA ALA A 503 -20.03 5.84 1.84
C ALA A 503 -19.46 5.84 0.42
N ARG A 504 -20.20 6.46 -0.52
CA ARG A 504 -19.76 6.63 -1.92
C ARG A 504 -18.53 7.52 -2.00
N ASP A 505 -18.60 8.71 -1.40
CA ASP A 505 -17.52 9.68 -1.47
C ASP A 505 -16.32 9.20 -0.66
N TRP A 506 -16.54 8.55 0.47
CA TRP A 506 -15.52 7.83 1.23
C TRP A 506 -14.72 6.89 0.34
N THR A 507 -15.39 5.98 -0.38
CA THR A 507 -14.73 5.00 -1.25
C THR A 507 -13.86 5.69 -2.33
N ILE A 508 -14.36 6.76 -2.94
CA ILE A 508 -13.68 7.47 -4.03
C ILE A 508 -12.54 8.35 -3.50
N ARG A 509 -12.80 9.12 -2.45
CA ARG A 509 -11.89 10.13 -1.89
C ARG A 509 -10.82 9.49 -1.03
N ASN A 510 -11.17 8.57 -0.12
CA ASN A 510 -10.18 7.85 0.68
C ASN A 510 -9.18 7.08 -0.21
N ALA A 511 -9.65 6.50 -1.31
CA ALA A 511 -8.81 5.90 -2.34
C ALA A 511 -7.82 6.91 -2.96
N ALA A 512 -8.29 8.12 -3.31
CA ALA A 512 -7.44 9.18 -3.85
C ALA A 512 -6.40 9.69 -2.83
N LEU A 513 -6.72 9.60 -1.54
CA LEU A 513 -5.83 9.94 -0.42
C LEU A 513 -4.87 8.79 -0.03
N GLY A 514 -4.90 7.65 -0.72
CA GLY A 514 -4.07 6.49 -0.40
C GLY A 514 -4.34 5.91 1.00
N GLY A 515 -5.60 5.95 1.46
CA GLY A 515 -5.98 5.55 2.82
C GLY A 515 -5.91 6.67 3.86
N GLY A 516 -5.49 7.88 3.48
CA GLY A 516 -5.41 9.03 4.38
C GLY A 516 -6.76 9.50 4.95
N GLY A 517 -7.88 9.05 4.38
CA GLY A 517 -9.23 9.35 4.87
C GLY A 517 -9.49 8.81 6.27
N TYR A 518 -9.00 7.60 6.61
CA TYR A 518 -9.09 7.04 7.97
C TYR A 518 -8.41 7.95 9.01
N THR A 519 -7.22 8.45 8.67
CA THR A 519 -6.46 9.35 9.55
C THR A 519 -7.13 10.70 9.70
N LEU A 520 -7.66 11.27 8.61
CA LEU A 520 -8.41 12.53 8.63
C LEU A 520 -9.71 12.41 9.44
N ALA A 521 -10.45 11.31 9.24
CA ALA A 521 -11.69 10.99 9.93
C ALA A 521 -11.49 10.80 11.43
N ALA A 522 -10.49 10.01 11.84
CA ALA A 522 -10.14 9.80 13.23
C ALA A 522 -9.78 11.12 13.94
N ALA A 523 -9.04 12.00 13.26
CA ALA A 523 -8.74 13.34 13.75
C ALA A 523 -10.00 14.22 13.91
N GLY A 524 -10.94 14.12 12.96
CA GLY A 524 -12.25 14.78 13.05
C GLY A 524 -13.03 14.34 14.29
N VAL A 525 -13.14 13.04 14.51
CA VAL A 525 -13.82 12.48 15.69
C VAL A 525 -13.07 12.82 16.98
N GLN A 526 -11.75 12.86 16.96
CA GLN A 526 -10.96 13.28 18.12
C GLN A 526 -11.24 14.74 18.53
N VAL A 527 -11.31 15.68 17.58
CA VAL A 527 -11.69 17.08 17.87
C VAL A 527 -13.11 17.16 18.43
N LEU A 528 -14.04 16.38 17.89
CA LEU A 528 -15.41 16.31 18.42
C LEU A 528 -15.45 15.72 19.84
N ARG A 529 -14.60 14.73 20.13
CA ARG A 529 -14.48 14.13 21.45
C ARG A 529 -13.84 15.09 22.45
N GLU A 530 -12.93 15.96 22.03
CA GLU A 530 -12.40 17.03 22.87
C GLU A 530 -13.48 18.03 23.29
N ASP A 531 -14.47 18.29 22.41
CA ASP A 531 -15.61 19.16 22.71
C ASP A 531 -16.63 18.51 23.66
N LEU A 532 -16.98 17.25 23.38
CA LEU A 532 -18.11 16.57 24.02
C LEU A 532 -17.67 15.67 25.19
N GLY A 533 -16.40 15.31 25.26
CA GLY A 533 -15.90 14.20 26.08
C GLY A 533 -16.40 12.84 25.58
N THR A 534 -15.83 11.77 26.13
CA THR A 534 -16.24 10.38 25.82
C THR A 534 -17.74 10.15 26.07
N THR A 535 -18.25 10.58 27.22
CA THR A 535 -19.69 10.46 27.55
C THR A 535 -20.58 11.22 26.57
N GLY A 536 -20.09 12.34 26.03
CA GLY A 536 -20.83 13.13 25.05
C GLY A 536 -20.89 12.46 23.68
N ILE A 537 -19.82 11.80 23.23
CA ILE A 537 -19.86 10.95 22.01
C ILE A 537 -20.90 9.83 22.16
N THR A 538 -20.91 9.16 23.31
CA THR A 538 -21.90 8.13 23.61
C THR A 538 -23.32 8.70 23.64
N SER A 539 -23.52 9.87 24.26
CA SER A 539 -24.83 10.54 24.30
C SER A 539 -25.31 10.96 22.92
N LEU A 540 -24.39 11.41 22.05
CA LEU A 540 -24.65 11.73 20.64
C LEU A 540 -25.14 10.49 19.88
N LEU A 541 -24.47 9.36 20.02
CA LEU A 541 -24.89 8.09 19.42
C LEU A 541 -26.28 7.67 19.95
N GLN A 542 -26.49 7.68 21.26
CA GLN A 542 -27.79 7.34 21.86
C GLN A 542 -28.92 8.23 21.34
N ARG A 543 -28.64 9.53 21.22
CA ARG A 543 -29.62 10.49 20.72
C ARG A 543 -29.89 10.32 19.23
N THR A 544 -28.88 9.96 18.44
CA THR A 544 -28.99 9.65 17.01
C THR A 544 -30.08 8.61 16.74
N ARG A 545 -30.24 7.62 17.62
CA ARG A 545 -31.30 6.61 17.51
C ARG A 545 -32.72 7.16 17.46
N SER A 546 -32.94 8.31 18.12
CA SER A 546 -34.27 8.90 18.25
C SER A 546 -34.56 9.98 17.20
N VAL A 547 -33.53 10.75 16.81
CA VAL A 547 -33.72 11.98 16.01
C VAL A 547 -32.83 12.06 14.77
N GLY A 548 -32.00 11.05 14.51
CA GLY A 548 -30.99 11.08 13.45
C GLY A 548 -29.72 11.86 13.84
N PHE A 549 -28.62 11.59 13.13
CA PHE A 549 -27.29 12.07 13.53
C PHE A 549 -27.18 13.59 13.47
N ALA A 550 -27.68 14.22 12.39
CA ALA A 550 -27.55 15.66 12.20
C ALA A 550 -28.27 16.47 13.30
N GLN A 551 -29.47 16.05 13.71
CA GLN A 551 -30.20 16.71 14.79
C GLN A 551 -29.53 16.44 16.15
N ALA A 552 -29.15 15.20 16.44
CA ALA A 552 -28.44 14.85 17.67
C ALA A 552 -27.12 15.63 17.81
N PHE A 553 -26.40 15.83 16.70
CA PHE A 553 -25.18 16.62 16.62
C PHE A 553 -25.47 18.09 16.94
N GLY A 554 -26.53 18.66 16.39
CA GLY A 554 -26.96 20.03 16.69
C GLY A 554 -27.34 20.24 18.15
N GLU A 555 -28.06 19.28 18.74
CA GLU A 555 -28.40 19.30 20.16
C GLU A 555 -27.16 19.18 21.07
N ALA A 556 -26.16 18.40 20.68
CA ALA A 556 -24.94 18.16 21.46
C ALA A 556 -23.91 19.29 21.35
N THR A 557 -23.74 19.88 20.16
CA THR A 557 -22.67 20.84 19.87
C THR A 557 -23.15 22.30 19.79
N GLY A 558 -24.46 22.51 19.63
CA GLY A 558 -25.04 23.84 19.35
C GLY A 558 -24.80 24.34 17.91
N GLY A 559 -24.22 23.53 17.02
CA GLY A 559 -23.92 23.88 15.62
C GLY A 559 -24.28 22.78 14.63
N SER A 560 -24.17 23.05 13.32
CA SER A 560 -24.46 22.04 12.31
C SER A 560 -23.24 21.15 12.01
N VAL A 561 -23.48 19.93 11.51
CA VAL A 561 -22.40 19.04 11.02
C VAL A 561 -21.56 19.74 9.95
N THR A 562 -22.21 20.47 9.04
CA THR A 562 -21.53 21.24 7.98
C THR A 562 -20.58 22.28 8.57
N ASP A 563 -21.03 23.07 9.55
CA ASP A 563 -20.19 24.09 10.20
C ASP A 563 -18.98 23.47 10.89
N PHE A 564 -19.18 22.33 11.57
CA PHE A 564 -18.09 21.57 12.18
C PHE A 564 -17.07 21.11 11.14
N THR A 565 -17.52 20.46 10.05
CA THR A 565 -16.62 19.95 9.01
C THR A 565 -15.86 21.06 8.29
N ASN A 566 -16.47 22.24 8.12
CA ASN A 566 -15.83 23.41 7.53
C ASN A 566 -14.81 24.07 8.48
N ALA A 567 -15.11 24.11 9.78
CA ALA A 567 -14.22 24.69 10.78
C ALA A 567 -13.05 23.76 11.15
N PHE A 568 -13.22 22.44 10.96
CA PHE A 568 -12.27 21.41 11.38
C PHE A 568 -10.81 21.69 10.98
N PRO A 569 -10.46 22.04 9.71
CA PRO A 569 -9.08 22.31 9.34
C PRO A 569 -8.41 23.40 10.20
N GLY A 570 -9.13 24.49 10.44
CA GLY A 570 -8.65 25.60 11.27
C GLY A 570 -8.52 25.21 12.74
N ARG A 571 -9.53 24.50 13.27
CA ARG A 571 -9.53 24.02 14.66
C ARG A 571 -8.37 23.06 14.92
N PHE A 572 -8.18 22.08 14.04
CA PHE A 572 -7.09 21.12 14.13
C PHE A 572 -5.71 21.79 14.00
N ALA A 573 -5.57 22.79 13.11
CA ALA A 573 -4.35 23.58 12.99
C ALA A 573 -4.02 24.41 14.24
N VAL A 574 -5.02 24.98 14.91
CA VAL A 574 -4.81 25.71 16.17
C VAL A 574 -4.39 24.77 17.29
N ALA A 575 -5.04 23.61 17.43
CA ALA A 575 -4.75 22.65 18.49
C ALA A 575 -3.42 21.90 18.28
N HIS A 576 -3.03 21.65 17.02
CA HIS A 576 -1.95 20.71 16.68
C HIS A 576 -0.92 21.26 15.67
N GLY A 577 -0.94 22.55 15.37
CA GLY A 577 -0.03 23.18 14.40
C GLY A 577 1.40 23.35 14.89
N ALA A 578 1.62 23.34 16.20
CA ALA A 578 2.94 23.45 16.81
C ALA A 578 3.76 22.17 16.61
N LEU A 579 5.09 22.31 16.58
CA LEU A 579 6.00 21.17 16.57
C LEU A 579 5.87 20.41 17.89
N GLN A 580 5.76 19.07 17.79
CA GLN A 580 5.82 18.19 18.96
C GLN A 580 7.02 17.28 18.87
N LEU A 581 7.69 17.11 20.01
CA LEU A 581 8.78 16.16 20.20
C LEU A 581 8.32 15.06 21.14
N VAL A 582 8.30 13.83 20.65
CA VAL A 582 8.01 12.63 21.42
C VAL A 582 9.28 11.82 21.60
N GLN A 583 9.41 11.17 22.76
CA GLN A 583 10.55 10.30 23.07
C GLN A 583 10.07 9.00 23.71
N VAL A 584 10.75 7.90 23.34
CA VAL A 584 10.49 6.56 23.85
C VAL A 584 11.82 5.96 24.29
N PRO A 585 11.96 5.56 25.57
CA PRO A 585 13.14 4.85 26.05
C PRO A 585 13.37 3.55 25.25
N SER A 586 14.62 3.26 24.91
CA SER A 586 14.99 2.08 24.11
C SER A 586 16.38 1.57 24.54
N GLY A 587 16.40 0.78 25.62
CA GLY A 587 17.64 0.32 26.24
C GLY A 587 18.42 1.49 26.84
N ASP A 588 19.72 1.57 26.56
CA ASP A 588 20.60 2.68 26.99
C ASP A 588 20.46 3.94 26.11
N ALA A 589 19.53 3.93 25.16
CA ALA A 589 19.30 5.02 24.22
C ALA A 589 17.84 5.48 24.28
N VAL A 590 17.56 6.58 23.60
CA VAL A 590 16.23 7.14 23.41
C VAL A 590 15.90 7.21 21.92
N LYS A 591 14.73 6.69 21.55
CA LYS A 591 14.12 6.97 20.25
C LYS A 591 13.37 8.28 20.40
N TRP A 592 13.63 9.25 19.55
CA TRP A 592 12.88 10.50 19.54
C TRP A 592 12.34 10.79 18.15
N ALA A 593 11.23 11.51 18.10
CA ALA A 593 10.64 11.97 16.86
C ALA A 593 10.07 13.37 17.01
N VAL A 594 10.21 14.17 15.95
CA VAL A 594 9.58 15.48 15.81
C VAL A 594 8.50 15.39 14.74
N ALA A 595 7.40 16.07 14.97
CA ALA A 595 6.24 16.08 14.10
C ALA A 595 5.60 17.46 14.01
N GLY A 596 4.75 17.66 13.00
CA GLY A 596 4.22 18.98 12.66
C GLY A 596 5.17 19.80 11.76
N LEU A 597 6.23 19.18 11.26
CA LEU A 597 7.02 19.75 10.17
C LEU A 597 6.16 19.74 8.89
N GLY A 598 6.48 20.62 7.93
CA GLY A 598 5.93 20.47 6.59
C GLY A 598 6.44 19.18 5.94
N ALA A 599 5.65 18.56 5.05
CA ALA A 599 6.11 17.41 4.27
C ALA A 599 7.40 17.77 3.50
N ASN A 600 8.44 16.94 3.64
CA ASN A 600 9.78 17.19 3.07
C ASN A 600 10.43 18.51 3.50
N ALA A 601 9.96 19.14 4.58
CA ALA A 601 10.55 20.38 5.09
C ALA A 601 11.88 20.11 5.79
N LYS A 602 12.80 21.05 5.66
CA LYS A 602 14.06 21.06 6.40
C LYS A 602 13.85 21.60 7.82
N ALA A 603 14.58 21.03 8.78
CA ALA A 603 14.64 21.51 10.15
C ALA A 603 16.07 21.41 10.68
N GLN A 604 16.43 22.32 11.58
CA GLN A 604 17.69 22.26 12.31
C GLN A 604 17.48 21.53 13.62
N VAL A 605 18.33 20.56 13.92
CA VAL A 605 18.31 19.79 15.17
C VAL A 605 19.58 20.11 15.94
N THR A 606 19.44 20.45 17.22
CA THR A 606 20.53 20.64 18.17
C THR A 606 20.35 19.69 19.34
N ILE A 607 21.41 19.02 19.76
CA ILE A 607 21.45 18.19 20.96
C ILE A 607 22.54 18.73 21.89
N ASP A 608 22.13 19.24 23.04
CA ASP A 608 23.00 19.88 24.04
C ASP A 608 23.08 19.05 25.33
N GLY A 609 24.25 19.02 25.96
CA GLY A 609 24.48 18.40 27.27
C GLY A 609 25.70 19.02 27.97
N ARG A 610 26.02 18.58 29.20
CA ARG A 610 27.05 19.20 30.07
C ARG A 610 28.43 19.41 29.40
N SER A 611 28.79 18.57 28.43
CA SER A 611 30.00 18.73 27.60
C SER A 611 29.79 18.16 26.20
N TYR A 612 28.58 18.30 25.66
CA TYR A 612 28.17 17.73 24.39
C TYR A 612 27.33 18.74 23.62
N HIS A 613 27.67 18.95 22.35
CA HIS A 613 26.90 19.77 21.43
C HIS A 613 26.96 19.12 20.06
N LEU A 614 25.80 18.84 19.48
CA LEU A 614 25.66 18.31 18.13
C LEU A 614 24.56 19.08 17.41
N ALA A 615 24.89 19.71 16.28
CA ALA A 615 23.92 20.41 15.44
C ALA A 615 23.95 19.84 14.01
N PHE A 616 22.78 19.57 13.43
CA PHE A 616 22.65 19.02 12.07
C PHE A 616 21.29 19.34 11.46
N GLU A 617 21.25 19.39 10.12
CA GLU A 617 20.01 19.57 9.37
C GLU A 617 19.35 18.22 9.09
N VAL A 618 18.02 18.17 9.19
CA VAL A 618 17.20 17.01 8.86
C VAL A 618 16.11 17.40 7.88
N THR A 619 15.62 16.41 7.13
CA THR A 619 14.46 16.55 6.24
C THR A 619 13.34 15.66 6.77
N ALA A 620 12.17 16.25 6.98
CA ALA A 620 10.97 15.51 7.37
C ALA A 620 10.54 14.54 6.25
N ASP A 621 9.87 13.45 6.62
CA ASP A 621 9.23 12.53 5.69
C ASP A 621 7.99 13.16 5.02
N ARG A 622 7.31 12.37 4.20
CA ARG A 622 6.10 12.79 3.46
C ARG A 622 4.94 13.20 4.39
N ASP A 623 4.95 12.76 5.64
CA ASP A 623 3.91 13.01 6.64
C ASP A 623 4.31 14.16 7.58
N GLY A 624 5.46 14.80 7.36
CA GLY A 624 5.94 15.90 8.18
C GLY A 624 6.59 15.46 9.50
N MET A 625 7.11 14.23 9.55
CA MET A 625 7.84 13.70 10.71
C MET A 625 9.32 13.49 10.45
N TYR A 626 10.13 13.56 11.49
CA TYR A 626 11.49 13.03 11.50
C TYR A 626 11.70 12.22 12.79
N SER A 627 12.38 11.08 12.71
CA SER A 627 12.68 10.25 13.88
C SER A 627 14.12 9.76 13.87
N ALA A 628 14.76 9.73 15.03
CA ALA A 628 16.12 9.26 15.19
C ALA A 628 16.35 8.59 16.57
N MET A 629 17.48 7.88 16.68
CA MET A 629 17.98 7.34 17.93
C MET A 629 19.08 8.23 18.48
N PHE A 630 19.09 8.46 19.78
CA PHE A 630 20.16 9.18 20.48
C PHE A 630 20.57 8.40 21.74
N GLY A 631 21.87 8.37 22.07
CA GLY A 631 22.38 7.73 23.30
C GLY A 631 23.34 6.55 23.10
N GLY A 632 23.40 5.94 21.91
CA GLY A 632 24.25 4.75 21.69
C GLY A 632 25.77 4.96 21.84
N THR A 633 26.24 6.21 21.82
CA THR A 633 27.66 6.59 22.03
C THR A 633 27.82 7.78 22.97
N ALA A 634 26.72 8.34 23.48
CA ALA A 634 26.74 9.47 24.38
C ALA A 634 27.07 9.00 25.80
N SER A 635 27.80 9.81 26.57
CA SER A 635 28.03 9.50 27.98
C SER A 635 26.71 9.54 28.77
N PRO A 636 26.57 8.77 29.86
CA PRO A 636 25.39 8.89 30.72
C PRO A 636 25.21 10.33 31.23
N GLY A 637 23.99 10.85 31.17
CA GLY A 637 23.69 12.23 31.53
C GLY A 637 22.38 12.76 30.95
N ALA A 638 22.06 14.00 31.31
CA ALA A 638 20.91 14.73 30.78
C ALA A 638 21.31 15.52 29.53
N TYR A 639 20.45 15.46 28.52
CA TYR A 639 20.60 16.12 27.24
C TYR A 639 19.30 16.82 26.85
N THR A 640 19.39 17.87 26.04
CA THR A 640 18.24 18.57 25.48
C THR A 640 18.30 18.48 23.97
N ILE A 641 17.26 17.91 23.36
CA ILE A 641 17.06 17.90 21.91
C ILE A 641 16.16 19.07 21.55
N THR A 642 16.63 19.95 20.69
CA THR A 642 15.89 21.10 20.15
C THR A 642 15.75 20.96 18.66
N VAL A 643 14.56 21.14 18.13
CA VAL A 643 14.28 21.17 16.69
C VAL A 643 13.70 22.53 16.33
N VAL A 644 14.24 23.16 15.29
CA VAL A 644 13.79 24.43 14.75
C VAL A 644 13.43 24.24 13.27
N GLY A 645 12.16 24.43 12.94
CA GLY A 645 11.63 24.37 11.59
C GLY A 645 10.90 25.65 11.20
N ALA A 646 10.39 25.71 9.96
CA ALA A 646 9.64 26.87 9.47
C ALA A 646 8.35 27.15 10.27
N SER A 647 7.77 26.12 10.90
CA SER A 647 6.56 26.21 11.72
C SER A 647 6.81 26.55 13.20
N GLY A 648 8.06 26.68 13.64
CA GLY A 648 8.42 27.02 15.02
C GLY A 648 9.58 26.19 15.56
N SER A 649 9.71 26.15 16.88
CA SER A 649 10.70 25.31 17.57
C SER A 649 10.05 24.46 18.66
N ALA A 650 10.63 23.30 18.92
CA ALA A 650 10.28 22.44 20.04
C ALA A 650 11.56 21.92 20.70
N SER A 651 11.53 21.70 22.01
CA SER A 651 12.63 21.10 22.75
C SER A 651 12.13 20.04 23.70
N THR A 652 12.93 18.99 23.92
CA THR A 652 12.65 17.94 24.91
C THR A 652 13.93 17.53 25.63
N ASN A 653 13.81 17.17 26.91
CA ASN A 653 14.93 16.70 27.72
C ASN A 653 14.95 15.18 27.72
N VAL A 654 16.10 14.60 27.43
CA VAL A 654 16.32 13.16 27.37
C VAL A 654 17.42 12.76 28.35
N VAL A 655 17.28 11.61 29.00
CA VAL A 655 18.29 11.08 29.93
C VAL A 655 18.87 9.80 29.34
N ILE A 656 20.19 9.76 29.21
CA ILE A 656 20.94 8.61 28.71
C ILE A 656 21.60 7.90 29.90
N GLY A 657 21.45 6.58 30.00
CA GLY A 657 22.11 5.75 31.02
C GLY A 657 21.59 5.90 32.45
N GLY A 658 20.33 6.31 32.64
CA GLY A 658 19.65 6.31 33.94
C GLY A 658 18.67 5.14 34.04
N HIS A 659 18.84 4.31 35.07
CA HIS A 659 17.78 3.41 35.54
C HIS A 659 16.74 4.18 36.37
#